data_AF-A0A662EFR8-F1
#
_entry.id   AF-A0A662EFR8-F1
#
_cell.length_a   1.000
_cell.length_b   1.000
_cell.length_c   1.000
_cell.angle_alpha   90.00
_cell.angle_beta   90.00
_cell.angle_gamma   90.00
#
_symmetry.space_group_name_H-M   'P 1'
#
loop_
_entity.id
_entity.type
_entity.pdbx_description
1 polymer ?
#
loop_
_entity_poly.entity_id
_entity_poly.type
_entity_poly.pdbx_seq_one_letter_code
_entity_poly.pdbx_strand_id
1 'polypeptide(L)'
;MVRMERKILRGDRYSHILQSGLVRPRFLRKCELEGQWRQTLPDLARLPEPFPIFSADEESILAWGYPVYKSEGMRRLRSQLERQIGRELEYRNLKKPDPDDRRKLVKGREGITESLEKAFLNAMLNDYGRSLVEVLALWMSADIQSLLAAIPRLLKRNNTARQDINITVRQLASMLGGLMVKSVTQAGDRVRSLSDGTGRTRSFPLLDLICRDPLLLVEEAIPSSQDRLAFLLSSHSVDDVKTLLSLSSNVGDRFSEILRRRPEWRGIVRHVCGADFNPTGPDAALEPTFLDLVNTVGLSVDLGLEQEVIPKLQTLGLKLKGLEMAATLRKGILAVNRSTEGRWEMKVGGRQTVIASSSRPYDFAAHGVVESAVFRFGLIYDLTNFTAVLEEVRKAGRSAEEKALQFMYVFQSRTEQIQLGRRLTFEKFMGDGAFFSARRAARTLAAACEIQLAYNRLRHEGFPFDKGLRIAVNAAEYRLLPMRGADAGRPTYEFFGHGIVELARLTTGKSTREVSQVAELLIHAGYSPEHVDEFLRPLIEARVKKTGQARRLYAATLDDHGELINEGIVLTVAFVEALGRELGTCALWQGEADHLQWLVLDVDPGGQNPLLVGIRLLGVARLKGLEPVELVEALPWPEKGPPPLRRLQQSNDLVDALRRVGGLESPDTDSSETRTISDDLVVVNFTEPTGMPRWILGEYRSSDDVILHGLHVPLVVPHDSGPIEMWLFRSRFDLAGMYEVLRRESSGVARPLSQMREQKDFRVWFLAAPHRSP
;
A
#
# COMPACT_ATOMS: atom_id res chain seq x y z
N MET A 1 13.62 22.82 -2.34
CA MET A 1 12.76 21.75 -2.90
C MET A 1 11.64 21.30 -1.96
N VAL A 2 11.93 20.88 -0.71
CA VAL A 2 10.93 20.36 0.25
C VAL A 2 9.71 21.27 0.49
N ARG A 3 9.87 22.60 0.47
CA ARG A 3 8.77 23.57 0.67
C ARG A 3 7.80 23.63 -0.52
N MET A 4 8.24 23.27 -1.73
CA MET A 4 7.44 23.27 -2.96
C MET A 4 6.67 21.95 -3.10
N GLU A 5 7.29 20.81 -2.77
CA GLU A 5 6.63 19.50 -2.64
C GLU A 5 5.58 19.50 -1.51
N ARG A 6 5.84 20.20 -0.39
CA ARG A 6 4.86 20.43 0.70
C ARG A 6 3.58 21.12 0.22
N LYS A 7 3.65 21.98 -0.80
CA LYS A 7 2.45 22.61 -1.42
C LYS A 7 1.76 21.66 -2.39
N ILE A 8 2.52 20.88 -3.15
CA ILE A 8 1.99 19.94 -4.17
C ILE A 8 1.19 18.79 -3.54
N LEU A 9 1.61 18.28 -2.38
CA LEU A 9 0.93 17.19 -1.66
C LEU A 9 -0.22 17.66 -0.75
N ARG A 10 -0.28 18.96 -0.43
CA ARG A 10 -1.34 19.59 0.42
C ARG A 10 -2.39 20.37 -0.37
N GLY A 11 -2.18 20.63 -1.67
CA GLY A 11 -3.16 21.29 -2.53
C GLY A 11 -4.36 20.40 -2.85
N ASP A 12 -5.42 21.00 -3.41
CA ASP A 12 -6.58 20.24 -3.90
C ASP A 12 -6.11 19.24 -4.98
N ARG A 13 -6.09 17.94 -4.66
CA ARG A 13 -5.53 16.92 -5.57
C ARG A 13 -6.30 16.81 -6.88
N TYR A 14 -7.57 17.22 -6.89
CA TYR A 14 -8.35 17.32 -8.11
C TYR A 14 -7.78 18.36 -9.07
N SER A 15 -7.21 19.46 -8.56
CA SER A 15 -6.66 20.52 -9.41
C SER A 15 -5.55 20.00 -10.31
N HIS A 16 -4.78 18.98 -9.88
CA HIS A 16 -3.75 18.34 -10.72
C HIS A 16 -4.33 17.69 -11.97
N ILE A 17 -5.52 17.10 -11.90
CA ILE A 17 -6.22 16.56 -13.09
C ILE A 17 -6.95 17.68 -13.83
N LEU A 18 -7.66 18.54 -13.10
CA LEU A 18 -8.52 19.57 -13.68
C LEU A 18 -7.72 20.64 -14.43
N GLN A 19 -6.49 20.93 -14.01
CA GLN A 19 -5.61 21.90 -14.67
C GLN A 19 -4.70 21.28 -15.74
N SER A 20 -4.45 19.97 -15.71
CA SER A 20 -3.62 19.28 -16.70
C SER A 20 -4.35 18.96 -18.01
N GLY A 21 -5.67 19.19 -18.06
CA GLY A 21 -6.46 19.08 -19.28
C GLY A 21 -6.01 20.08 -20.35
N LEU A 22 -5.45 19.57 -21.45
CA LEU A 22 -4.98 20.34 -22.63
C LEU A 22 -6.04 21.21 -23.34
N VAL A 23 -7.31 21.19 -22.91
CA VAL A 23 -8.42 21.93 -23.52
C VAL A 23 -9.02 22.83 -22.44
N ARG A 24 -9.06 24.15 -22.69
CA ARG A 24 -9.77 25.07 -21.80
C ARG A 24 -11.23 24.61 -21.65
N PRO A 25 -11.73 24.40 -20.42
CA PRO A 25 -13.13 24.08 -20.22
C PRO A 25 -14.03 25.21 -20.74
N ARG A 26 -15.18 24.84 -21.27
CA ARG A 26 -16.21 25.73 -21.82
C ARG A 26 -17.13 26.28 -20.73
N PHE A 27 -17.50 25.47 -19.74
CA PHE A 27 -18.48 25.80 -18.70
C PHE A 27 -17.86 25.92 -17.30
N LEU A 28 -16.83 25.14 -16.99
CA LEU A 28 -16.09 25.25 -15.73
C LEU A 28 -15.21 26.50 -15.72
N ARG A 29 -15.33 27.27 -14.64
CA ARG A 29 -14.57 28.50 -14.38
C ARG A 29 -13.23 28.18 -13.74
N LYS A 30 -12.29 29.14 -13.83
CA LYS A 30 -10.97 29.01 -13.22
C LYS A 30 -11.05 28.74 -11.71
N CYS A 31 -11.91 29.47 -11.00
CA CYS A 31 -12.12 29.27 -9.56
C CYS A 31 -12.71 27.90 -9.23
N GLU A 32 -13.55 27.36 -10.11
CA GLU A 32 -14.08 26.00 -9.99
C GLU A 32 -12.97 24.97 -10.19
N LEU A 33 -12.07 25.13 -11.17
CA LEU A 33 -10.90 24.25 -11.35
C LEU A 33 -9.90 24.29 -10.18
N GLU A 34 -9.91 25.38 -9.40
CA GLU A 34 -9.09 25.59 -8.21
C GLU A 34 -9.75 25.06 -6.92
N GLY A 35 -10.97 24.51 -7.02
CA GLY A 35 -11.62 23.77 -5.92
C GLY A 35 -13.02 24.24 -5.54
N GLN A 36 -13.49 25.40 -6.05
CA GLN A 36 -14.84 25.91 -5.74
C GLN A 36 -15.96 25.06 -6.33
N TRP A 37 -15.63 24.15 -7.26
CA TRP A 37 -16.60 23.21 -7.84
C TRP A 37 -17.35 22.38 -6.79
N ARG A 38 -16.79 22.15 -5.60
CA ARG A 38 -17.47 21.43 -4.50
C ARG A 38 -18.67 22.19 -3.93
N GLN A 39 -18.67 23.52 -4.05
CA GLN A 39 -19.80 24.36 -3.65
C GLN A 39 -20.84 24.40 -4.77
N THR A 40 -20.41 24.50 -6.03
CA THR A 40 -21.30 24.52 -7.19
C THR A 40 -21.96 23.16 -7.46
N LEU A 41 -21.23 22.06 -7.25
CA LEU A 41 -21.63 20.68 -7.56
C LEU A 41 -21.43 19.77 -6.33
N PRO A 42 -22.16 20.01 -5.23
CA PRO A 42 -21.95 19.33 -3.95
C PRO A 42 -22.16 17.81 -4.04
N ASP A 43 -23.05 17.35 -4.92
CA ASP A 43 -23.29 15.92 -5.12
C ASP A 43 -22.04 15.21 -5.68
N LEU A 44 -21.26 15.88 -6.52
CA LEU A 44 -20.02 15.33 -7.10
C LEU A 44 -18.82 15.43 -6.15
N ALA A 45 -18.93 16.12 -5.01
CA ALA A 45 -17.82 16.33 -4.07
C ALA A 45 -17.36 15.03 -3.37
N ARG A 46 -18.09 13.93 -3.53
CA ARG A 46 -17.84 12.64 -2.86
C ARG A 46 -16.89 11.71 -3.59
N LEU A 47 -16.31 12.12 -4.73
CA LEU A 47 -15.38 11.28 -5.49
C LEU A 47 -14.13 10.89 -4.66
N PRO A 48 -13.40 9.81 -5.00
CA PRO A 48 -12.10 9.58 -4.39
C PRO A 48 -11.14 10.69 -4.80
N GLU A 49 -10.27 11.13 -3.90
CA GLU A 49 -9.19 12.03 -4.30
C GLU A 49 -8.22 11.29 -5.25
N PRO A 50 -7.81 11.93 -6.37
CA PRO A 50 -6.70 11.44 -7.16
C PRO A 50 -5.46 11.26 -6.32
N PHE A 51 -4.68 10.21 -6.59
CA PHE A 51 -3.43 9.97 -5.87
C PHE A 51 -2.23 9.94 -6.83
N PRO A 52 -1.02 10.22 -6.30
CA PRO A 52 0.18 10.24 -7.12
C PRO A 52 0.59 8.81 -7.50
N ILE A 53 0.87 8.60 -8.79
CA ILE A 53 1.46 7.38 -9.32
C ILE A 53 2.95 7.63 -9.52
N PHE A 54 3.77 6.82 -8.86
CA PHE A 54 5.21 7.00 -8.83
C PHE A 54 5.94 6.13 -9.86
N SER A 55 7.14 6.56 -10.23
CA SER A 55 8.14 5.73 -10.93
C SER A 55 8.50 4.48 -10.13
N ALA A 56 9.09 3.48 -10.78
CA ALA A 56 9.43 2.20 -10.16
C ALA A 56 10.32 2.33 -8.90
N ASP A 57 11.19 3.34 -8.86
CA ASP A 57 12.07 3.71 -7.74
C ASP A 57 11.40 4.57 -6.65
N GLU A 58 10.16 5.00 -6.90
CA GLU A 58 9.38 5.90 -6.07
C GLU A 58 10.00 7.27 -5.77
N GLU A 59 10.83 7.77 -6.68
CA GLU A 59 11.48 9.07 -6.51
C GLU A 59 10.69 10.21 -7.15
N SER A 60 10.01 9.93 -8.26
CA SER A 60 9.27 10.91 -9.04
C SER A 60 7.79 10.55 -9.21
N ILE A 61 6.93 11.56 -9.28
CA ILE A 61 5.51 11.39 -9.62
C ILE A 61 5.40 11.42 -11.16
N LEU A 62 4.94 10.32 -11.75
CA LEU A 62 4.73 10.20 -13.19
C LEU A 62 3.39 10.79 -13.63
N ALA A 63 2.35 10.61 -12.81
CA ALA A 63 1.00 11.09 -13.11
C ALA A 63 0.16 11.21 -11.82
N TRP A 64 -0.95 11.95 -11.92
CA TRP A 64 -2.00 12.00 -10.92
C TRP A 64 -3.27 11.39 -11.51
N GLY A 65 -3.94 10.50 -10.77
CA GLY A 65 -5.14 9.85 -11.29
C GLY A 65 -5.62 8.66 -10.49
N TYR A 66 -6.39 7.82 -11.18
CA TYR A 66 -6.94 6.57 -10.70
C TYR A 66 -6.41 5.42 -11.59
N PRO A 67 -5.41 4.65 -11.13
CA PRO A 67 -4.90 3.52 -11.87
C PRO A 67 -5.93 2.39 -11.88
N VAL A 68 -6.36 1.96 -13.05
CA VAL A 68 -7.30 0.84 -13.24
C VAL A 68 -6.58 -0.27 -14.00
N TYR A 69 -6.54 -1.46 -13.41
CA TYR A 69 -5.93 -2.63 -14.02
C TYR A 69 -6.83 -3.21 -15.11
N LYS A 70 -6.26 -3.39 -16.31
CA LYS A 70 -6.87 -4.15 -17.40
C LYS A 70 -6.76 -5.65 -17.14
N SER A 71 -7.41 -6.15 -16.08
CA SER A 71 -7.47 -7.56 -15.76
C SER A 71 -8.21 -8.37 -16.82
N GLU A 72 -8.07 -9.69 -16.79
CA GLU A 72 -8.76 -10.56 -17.75
C GLU A 72 -10.29 -10.46 -17.65
N GLY A 73 -10.82 -10.29 -16.43
CA GLY A 73 -12.24 -10.04 -16.22
C GLY A 73 -12.71 -8.73 -16.87
N MET A 74 -11.92 -7.65 -16.74
CA MET A 74 -12.23 -6.37 -17.38
C MET A 74 -12.11 -6.44 -18.91
N ARG A 75 -11.12 -7.15 -19.46
CA ARG A 75 -11.02 -7.40 -20.90
C ARG A 75 -12.20 -8.20 -21.43
N ARG A 76 -12.61 -9.25 -20.72
CA ARG A 76 -13.78 -10.05 -21.07
C ARG A 76 -15.06 -9.22 -21.11
N LEU A 77 -15.28 -8.35 -20.12
CA LEU A 77 -16.41 -7.42 -20.08
C LEU A 77 -16.39 -6.50 -21.31
N ARG A 78 -15.25 -5.90 -21.63
CA ARG A 78 -15.09 -5.08 -22.84
C ARG A 78 -15.40 -5.85 -24.13
N SER A 79 -14.91 -7.08 -24.27
CA SER A 79 -15.21 -7.92 -25.43
C SER A 79 -16.66 -8.38 -25.49
N GLN A 80 -17.37 -8.48 -24.36
CA GLN A 80 -18.82 -8.73 -24.34
C GLN A 80 -19.59 -7.50 -24.85
N LEU A 81 -19.21 -6.30 -24.41
CA LEU A 81 -19.80 -5.04 -24.91
C LEU A 81 -19.61 -4.90 -26.42
N GLU A 82 -18.39 -5.11 -26.92
CA GLU A 82 -18.08 -5.04 -28.35
C GLU A 82 -18.91 -6.04 -29.17
N ARG A 83 -18.98 -7.31 -28.73
CA ARG A 83 -19.82 -8.32 -29.38
C ARG A 83 -21.29 -7.97 -29.37
N GLN A 84 -21.80 -7.41 -28.26
CA GLN A 84 -23.19 -6.99 -28.19
C GLN A 84 -23.47 -5.83 -29.13
N ILE A 85 -22.59 -4.82 -29.20
CA ILE A 85 -22.70 -3.73 -30.17
C ILE A 85 -22.79 -4.29 -31.59
N GLY A 86 -21.93 -5.24 -31.96
CA GLY A 86 -21.97 -5.93 -33.26
C GLY A 86 -23.33 -6.58 -33.53
N ARG A 87 -23.85 -7.37 -32.58
CA ARG A 87 -25.16 -8.03 -32.70
C ARG A 87 -26.32 -7.04 -32.85
N GLU A 88 -26.30 -5.93 -32.11
CA GLU A 88 -27.33 -4.89 -32.21
C GLU A 88 -27.32 -4.22 -33.58
N LEU A 89 -26.13 -3.99 -34.16
CA LEU A 89 -25.99 -3.45 -35.51
C LEU A 89 -26.46 -4.46 -36.57
N GLU A 90 -26.09 -5.73 -36.44
CA GLU A 90 -26.55 -6.82 -37.32
C GLU A 90 -28.08 -6.93 -37.30
N TYR A 91 -28.68 -6.98 -36.10
CA TYR A 91 -30.13 -7.09 -35.93
C TYR A 91 -30.90 -5.94 -36.60
N ARG A 92 -30.39 -4.71 -36.50
CA ARG A 92 -31.00 -3.52 -37.14
C ARG A 92 -30.96 -3.58 -38.67
N ASN A 93 -30.01 -4.32 -39.25
CA ASN A 93 -29.89 -4.49 -40.69
C ASN A 93 -30.69 -5.68 -41.24
N LEU A 94 -31.29 -6.51 -40.37
CA LEU A 94 -32.11 -7.64 -40.80
C LEU A 94 -33.43 -7.15 -41.42
N LYS A 95 -33.74 -7.61 -42.63
CA LYS A 95 -35.02 -7.32 -43.31
C LYS A 95 -36.22 -8.04 -42.66
N LYS A 96 -35.99 -9.23 -42.08
CA LYS A 96 -36.98 -10.04 -41.36
C LYS A 96 -36.30 -10.77 -40.21
N PRO A 97 -36.28 -10.20 -38.99
CA PRO A 97 -35.68 -10.85 -37.83
C PRO A 97 -36.53 -12.03 -37.33
N ASP A 98 -35.89 -13.16 -37.00
CA ASP A 98 -36.52 -14.32 -36.35
C ASP A 98 -36.58 -14.12 -34.82
N PRO A 99 -37.57 -14.71 -34.11
CA PRO A 99 -37.50 -14.91 -32.66
C PRO A 99 -36.13 -15.29 -32.08
N ASP A 100 -35.33 -16.14 -32.74
CA ASP A 100 -34.00 -16.56 -32.28
C ASP A 100 -32.99 -15.40 -32.28
N ASP A 101 -33.05 -14.50 -33.26
CA ASP A 101 -32.19 -13.31 -33.31
C ASP A 101 -32.46 -12.37 -32.13
N ARG A 102 -33.74 -12.20 -31.80
CA ARG A 102 -34.14 -11.42 -30.62
C ARG A 102 -33.69 -12.10 -29.32
N ARG A 103 -33.77 -13.43 -29.22
CA ARG A 103 -33.29 -14.19 -28.05
C ARG A 103 -31.77 -14.01 -27.86
N LYS A 104 -30.99 -14.04 -28.94
CA LYS A 104 -29.53 -13.79 -28.90
C LYS A 104 -29.20 -12.40 -28.36
N LEU A 105 -29.98 -11.37 -28.74
CA LEU A 105 -29.82 -10.02 -28.21
C LEU A 105 -30.10 -9.95 -26.70
N VAL A 106 -31.24 -10.49 -26.27
CA VAL A 106 -31.64 -10.48 -24.85
C VAL A 106 -30.62 -11.22 -23.99
N LYS A 107 -30.21 -12.43 -24.40
CA LYS A 107 -29.19 -13.22 -23.70
C LYS A 107 -27.85 -12.49 -23.63
N GLY A 108 -27.46 -11.77 -24.69
CA GLY A 108 -26.25 -10.96 -24.69
C GLY A 108 -26.32 -9.78 -23.71
N ARG A 109 -27.45 -9.07 -23.66
CA ARG A 109 -27.70 -8.00 -22.68
C ARG A 109 -27.71 -8.52 -21.24
N GLU A 110 -28.30 -9.68 -20.99
CA GLU A 110 -28.29 -10.34 -19.68
C GLU A 110 -26.86 -10.68 -19.23
N GLY A 111 -26.05 -11.29 -20.11
CA GLY A 111 -24.67 -11.63 -19.79
C GLY A 111 -23.77 -10.40 -19.51
N ILE A 112 -24.02 -9.27 -20.17
CA ILE A 112 -23.38 -7.98 -19.83
C ILE A 112 -23.87 -7.49 -18.48
N THR A 113 -25.18 -7.55 -18.22
CA THR A 113 -25.79 -7.11 -16.96
C THR A 113 -25.19 -7.86 -15.78
N GLU A 114 -25.03 -9.18 -15.87
CA GLU A 114 -24.40 -10.02 -14.83
C GLU A 114 -22.94 -9.66 -14.60
N SER A 115 -22.19 -9.38 -15.67
CA SER A 115 -20.76 -9.05 -15.58
C SER A 115 -20.54 -7.66 -14.97
N LEU A 116 -21.39 -6.69 -15.33
CA LEU A 116 -21.44 -5.38 -14.72
C LEU A 116 -21.92 -5.43 -13.27
N GLU A 117 -22.95 -6.23 -12.95
CA GLU A 117 -23.45 -6.42 -11.58
C GLU A 117 -22.31 -6.89 -10.68
N LYS A 118 -21.53 -7.88 -11.11
CA LYS A 118 -20.35 -8.35 -10.36
C LYS A 118 -19.31 -7.26 -10.13
N ALA A 119 -18.99 -6.47 -11.15
CA ALA A 119 -18.03 -5.37 -11.04
C ALA A 119 -18.52 -4.27 -10.08
N PHE A 120 -19.79 -3.89 -10.16
CA PHE A 120 -20.40 -2.92 -9.26
C PHE A 120 -20.52 -3.47 -7.83
N LEU A 121 -20.86 -4.75 -7.66
CA LEU A 121 -20.89 -5.40 -6.36
C LEU A 121 -19.51 -5.37 -5.69
N ASN A 122 -18.45 -5.72 -6.42
CA ASN A 122 -17.08 -5.63 -5.93
C ASN A 122 -16.73 -4.18 -5.53
N ALA A 123 -17.07 -3.19 -6.37
CA ALA A 123 -16.83 -1.78 -6.08
C ALA A 123 -17.56 -1.30 -4.82
N MET A 124 -18.83 -1.69 -4.63
CA MET A 124 -19.63 -1.29 -3.47
C MET A 124 -19.16 -1.95 -2.17
N LEU A 125 -18.84 -3.24 -2.19
CA LEU A 125 -18.36 -3.97 -1.01
C LEU A 125 -16.98 -3.48 -0.55
N ASN A 126 -16.15 -2.97 -1.46
CA ASN A 126 -14.80 -2.49 -1.17
C ASN A 126 -14.66 -0.96 -1.17
N ASP A 127 -15.79 -0.25 -1.14
CA ASP A 127 -15.80 1.20 -1.30
C ASP A 127 -15.15 1.93 -0.12
N TYR A 128 -15.49 1.56 1.12
CA TYR A 128 -15.02 2.18 2.37
C TYR A 128 -14.99 3.74 2.34
N GLY A 129 -15.92 4.39 1.62
CA GLY A 129 -15.99 5.85 1.52
C GLY A 129 -15.12 6.46 0.40
N ARG A 130 -14.63 5.65 -0.53
CA ARG A 130 -13.78 6.09 -1.65
C ARG A 130 -14.57 6.35 -2.95
N SER A 131 -15.88 6.12 -2.98
CA SER A 131 -16.70 6.23 -4.20
C SER A 131 -16.15 5.47 -5.41
N LEU A 132 -15.75 4.20 -5.20
CA LEU A 132 -15.21 3.30 -6.23
C LEU A 132 -16.18 3.06 -7.40
N VAL A 133 -17.49 3.12 -7.14
CA VAL A 133 -18.53 3.00 -8.19
C VAL A 133 -18.39 4.13 -9.21
N GLU A 134 -18.03 5.34 -8.78
CA GLU A 134 -17.87 6.48 -9.67
C GLU A 134 -16.60 6.37 -10.52
N VAL A 135 -15.51 5.81 -9.95
CA VAL A 135 -14.29 5.49 -10.71
C VAL A 135 -14.58 4.44 -11.77
N LEU A 136 -15.35 3.40 -11.42
CA LEU A 136 -15.79 2.39 -12.37
C LEU A 136 -16.68 3.01 -13.46
N ALA A 137 -17.60 3.91 -13.11
CA ALA A 137 -18.44 4.62 -14.09
C ALA A 137 -17.60 5.43 -15.08
N LEU A 138 -16.59 6.17 -14.59
CA LEU A 138 -15.65 6.91 -15.43
C LEU A 138 -14.87 5.97 -16.36
N TRP A 139 -14.33 4.86 -15.85
CA TRP A 139 -13.65 3.84 -16.67
C TRP A 139 -14.56 3.28 -17.77
N MET A 140 -15.76 2.83 -17.40
CA MET A 140 -16.72 2.26 -18.34
C MET A 140 -17.16 3.27 -19.39
N SER A 141 -17.33 4.55 -19.01
CA SER A 141 -17.66 5.61 -19.97
C SER A 141 -16.57 5.82 -21.00
N ALA A 142 -15.28 5.69 -20.63
CA ALA A 142 -14.16 5.81 -21.57
C ALA A 142 -14.11 4.62 -22.53
N ASP A 143 -14.29 3.40 -22.02
CA ASP A 143 -14.30 2.19 -22.84
C ASP A 143 -15.50 2.18 -23.81
N ILE A 144 -16.71 2.51 -23.34
CA ILE A 144 -17.92 2.58 -24.18
C ILE A 144 -17.75 3.66 -25.26
N GLN A 145 -17.25 4.84 -24.89
CA GLN A 145 -17.00 5.92 -25.85
C GLN A 145 -16.00 5.48 -26.93
N SER A 146 -14.91 4.81 -26.55
CA SER A 146 -13.94 4.29 -27.51
C SER A 146 -14.55 3.25 -28.47
N LEU A 147 -15.47 2.40 -28.00
CA LEU A 147 -16.16 1.41 -28.82
C LEU A 147 -17.16 2.08 -29.78
N LEU A 148 -17.98 3.01 -29.29
CA LEU A 148 -18.99 3.69 -30.09
C LEU A 148 -18.36 4.64 -31.13
N ALA A 149 -17.23 5.26 -30.82
CA ALA A 149 -16.48 6.11 -31.76
C ALA A 149 -15.98 5.36 -33.01
N ALA A 150 -15.83 4.03 -32.95
CA ALA A 150 -15.44 3.21 -34.09
C ALA A 150 -16.60 2.94 -35.06
N ILE A 151 -17.86 2.99 -34.59
CA ILE A 151 -19.05 2.60 -35.36
C ILE A 151 -19.26 3.41 -36.65
N PRO A 152 -19.14 4.76 -36.66
CA PRO A 152 -19.33 5.53 -37.88
C PRO A 152 -18.41 5.11 -39.02
N ARG A 153 -17.19 4.62 -38.72
CA ARG A 153 -16.26 4.11 -39.74
C ARG A 153 -16.72 2.77 -40.30
N LEU A 154 -17.31 1.91 -39.45
CA LEU A 154 -17.86 0.61 -39.86
C LEU A 154 -19.11 0.77 -40.72
N LEU A 155 -20.04 1.65 -40.33
CA LEU A 155 -21.31 1.86 -41.06
C LEU A 155 -21.15 2.62 -42.37
N LYS A 156 -20.19 3.56 -42.48
CA LYS A 156 -19.89 4.25 -43.74
C LYS A 156 -19.47 3.31 -44.86
N ARG A 157 -18.90 2.14 -44.56
CA ARG A 157 -18.57 1.11 -45.56
C ARG A 157 -19.81 0.45 -46.16
N ASN A 158 -20.97 0.55 -45.49
CA ASN A 158 -22.22 -0.11 -45.87
C ASN A 158 -23.27 0.86 -46.46
N ASN A 159 -22.87 2.05 -46.95
CA ASN A 159 -23.74 3.06 -47.58
C ASN A 159 -24.93 3.56 -46.72
N THR A 160 -24.79 3.60 -45.39
CA THR A 160 -25.82 4.16 -44.50
C THR A 160 -25.75 5.69 -44.43
N ALA A 161 -26.90 6.38 -44.41
CA ALA A 161 -26.94 7.84 -44.30
C ALA A 161 -26.38 8.35 -42.96
N ARG A 162 -25.73 9.52 -42.98
CA ARG A 162 -25.03 10.09 -41.79
C ARG A 162 -25.96 10.37 -40.60
N GLN A 163 -27.22 10.75 -40.85
CA GLN A 163 -28.22 10.98 -39.81
C GLN A 163 -28.60 9.68 -39.09
N ASP A 164 -28.79 8.59 -39.85
CA ASP A 164 -29.10 7.27 -39.29
C ASP A 164 -27.95 6.73 -38.43
N ILE A 165 -26.70 7.00 -38.81
CA ILE A 165 -25.52 6.61 -38.02
C ILE A 165 -25.53 7.30 -36.64
N ASN A 166 -25.82 8.60 -36.58
CA ASN A 166 -25.85 9.35 -35.32
C ASN A 166 -26.98 8.89 -34.40
N ILE A 167 -28.17 8.62 -34.95
CA ILE A 167 -29.31 8.07 -34.20
C ILE A 167 -28.96 6.68 -33.66
N THR A 168 -28.36 5.84 -34.50
CA THR A 168 -27.93 4.48 -34.14
C THR A 168 -26.96 4.49 -32.97
N VAL A 169 -25.92 5.32 -33.03
CA VAL A 169 -24.91 5.47 -31.98
C VAL A 169 -25.54 5.98 -30.68
N ARG A 170 -26.42 6.99 -30.75
CA ARG A 170 -27.13 7.51 -29.58
C ARG A 170 -27.99 6.44 -28.90
N GLN A 171 -28.76 5.67 -29.68
CA GLN A 171 -29.59 4.58 -29.15
C GLN A 171 -28.77 3.47 -28.48
N LEU A 172 -27.60 3.12 -29.06
CA LEU A 172 -26.69 2.16 -28.45
C LEU A 172 -26.12 2.68 -27.13
N ALA A 173 -25.70 3.95 -27.09
CA ALA A 173 -25.26 4.60 -25.86
C ALA A 173 -26.34 4.59 -24.77
N SER A 174 -27.58 4.97 -25.09
CA SER A 174 -28.69 4.93 -24.14
C SER A 174 -29.00 3.50 -23.64
N MET A 175 -28.92 2.50 -24.53
CA MET A 175 -29.09 1.10 -24.14
C MET A 175 -28.00 0.65 -23.16
N LEU A 176 -26.73 0.94 -23.45
CA LEU A 176 -25.60 0.60 -22.58
C LEU A 176 -25.65 1.34 -21.24
N GLY A 177 -26.02 2.63 -21.24
CA GLY A 177 -26.28 3.40 -20.01
C GLY A 177 -27.38 2.78 -19.16
N GLY A 178 -28.48 2.34 -19.79
CA GLY A 178 -29.57 1.62 -19.13
C GLY A 178 -29.12 0.28 -18.51
N LEU A 179 -28.24 -0.47 -19.19
CA LEU A 179 -27.66 -1.70 -18.63
C LEU A 179 -26.80 -1.40 -17.39
N MET A 180 -25.98 -0.34 -17.42
CA MET A 180 -25.17 0.07 -16.26
C MET A 180 -26.05 0.44 -15.06
N VAL A 181 -27.09 1.26 -15.25
CA VAL A 181 -28.03 1.64 -14.18
C VAL A 181 -28.76 0.43 -13.60
N LYS A 182 -29.18 -0.50 -14.47
CA LYS A 182 -29.80 -1.77 -14.04
C LYS A 182 -28.85 -2.60 -13.19
N SER A 183 -27.61 -2.78 -13.64
CA SER A 183 -26.59 -3.56 -12.92
C SER A 183 -26.22 -2.95 -11.56
N VAL A 184 -26.14 -1.62 -11.47
CA VAL A 184 -25.89 -0.92 -10.20
C VAL A 184 -27.03 -1.12 -9.22
N THR A 185 -28.27 -1.01 -9.70
CA THR A 185 -29.46 -1.26 -8.87
C THR A 185 -29.45 -2.69 -8.32
N GLN A 186 -29.20 -3.68 -9.18
CA GLN A 186 -29.12 -5.10 -8.78
C GLN A 186 -27.98 -5.38 -7.79
N ALA A 187 -26.80 -4.80 -8.03
CA ALA A 187 -25.68 -4.90 -7.09
C ALA A 187 -26.04 -4.26 -5.73
N GLY A 188 -26.72 -3.12 -5.74
CA GLY A 188 -27.19 -2.45 -4.53
C GLY A 188 -28.22 -3.27 -3.74
N ASP A 189 -29.16 -3.93 -4.43
CA ASP A 189 -30.11 -4.88 -3.81
C ASP A 189 -29.37 -6.03 -3.11
N ARG A 190 -28.34 -6.56 -3.77
CA ARG A 190 -27.53 -7.66 -3.23
C ARG A 190 -26.66 -7.24 -2.04
N VAL A 191 -26.11 -6.02 -2.05
CA VAL A 191 -25.42 -5.47 -0.88
C VAL A 191 -26.39 -5.32 0.29
N ARG A 192 -27.62 -4.82 0.04
CA ARG A 192 -28.66 -4.73 1.08
C ARG A 192 -28.95 -6.10 1.68
N SER A 193 -29.19 -7.12 0.86
CA SER A 193 -29.48 -8.48 1.33
C SER A 193 -28.34 -9.12 2.12
N LEU A 194 -27.07 -8.72 1.87
CA LEU A 194 -25.91 -9.23 2.60
C LEU A 194 -25.67 -8.50 3.94
N SER A 195 -26.24 -7.31 4.11
CA SER A 195 -25.91 -6.41 5.23
C SER A 195 -26.94 -6.41 6.36
N ASP A 196 -28.08 -7.10 6.20
CA ASP A 196 -29.25 -7.12 7.11
C ASP A 196 -29.71 -5.74 7.63
N GLY A 197 -29.24 -4.65 7.01
CA GLY A 197 -29.38 -3.29 7.49
C GLY A 197 -30.35 -2.47 6.64
N THR A 198 -31.11 -1.59 7.29
CA THR A 198 -31.99 -0.58 6.67
C THR A 198 -31.23 0.59 6.03
N GLY A 199 -30.03 0.33 5.50
CA GLY A 199 -29.13 1.34 4.97
C GLY A 199 -29.76 2.15 3.83
N ARG A 200 -29.65 3.48 3.91
CA ARG A 200 -30.02 4.40 2.81
C ARG A 200 -29.40 3.93 1.49
N THR A 201 -30.19 3.91 0.42
CA THR A 201 -29.67 3.79 -0.95
C THR A 201 -28.59 4.85 -1.16
N ARG A 202 -27.35 4.43 -1.36
CA ARG A 202 -26.28 5.35 -1.74
C ARG A 202 -26.59 5.89 -3.14
N SER A 203 -26.63 7.21 -3.26
CA SER A 203 -26.69 7.87 -4.57
C SER A 203 -25.30 7.86 -5.21
N PHE A 204 -25.25 7.62 -6.52
CA PHE A 204 -24.05 7.64 -7.35
C PHE A 204 -24.22 8.74 -8.42
N PRO A 205 -24.07 10.01 -8.03
CA PRO A 205 -24.43 11.14 -8.89
C PRO A 205 -23.62 11.21 -10.18
N LEU A 206 -22.35 10.79 -10.19
CA LEU A 206 -21.56 10.81 -11.43
C LEU A 206 -21.99 9.70 -12.39
N LEU A 207 -22.24 8.49 -11.89
CA LEU A 207 -22.86 7.40 -12.65
C LEU A 207 -24.22 7.84 -13.23
N ASP A 208 -25.10 8.41 -12.39
CA ASP A 208 -26.41 8.90 -12.84
C ASP A 208 -26.25 9.94 -13.97
N LEU A 209 -25.31 10.88 -13.80
CA LEU A 209 -25.01 11.91 -14.80
C LEU A 209 -24.47 11.32 -16.11
N ILE A 210 -23.62 10.30 -16.05
CA ILE A 210 -23.01 9.63 -17.22
C ILE A 210 -24.03 8.74 -17.93
N CYS A 211 -24.87 8.02 -17.20
CA CYS A 211 -25.71 6.96 -17.78
C CYS A 211 -27.09 7.44 -18.23
N ARG A 212 -27.61 8.55 -17.67
CA ARG A 212 -28.91 9.13 -18.08
C ARG A 212 -28.83 9.88 -19.40
N ASP A 213 -27.67 10.44 -19.73
CA ASP A 213 -27.44 11.17 -20.97
C ASP A 213 -26.34 10.49 -21.79
N PRO A 214 -26.58 10.17 -23.08
CA PRO A 214 -25.60 9.48 -23.90
C PRO A 214 -24.37 10.33 -24.24
N LEU A 215 -24.33 11.62 -23.88
CA LEU A 215 -23.28 12.56 -24.25
C LEU A 215 -21.87 11.99 -23.98
N LEU A 216 -21.57 11.63 -22.72
CA LEU A 216 -20.23 11.15 -22.36
C LEU A 216 -19.96 9.71 -22.78
N LEU A 217 -21.00 8.95 -23.10
CA LEU A 217 -20.85 7.62 -23.69
C LEU A 217 -20.53 7.69 -25.20
N VAL A 218 -20.79 8.83 -25.86
CA VAL A 218 -20.56 9.02 -27.30
C VAL A 218 -19.36 9.93 -27.58
N GLU A 219 -19.19 11.00 -26.81
CA GLU A 219 -18.19 12.04 -27.04
C GLU A 219 -17.08 12.01 -25.97
N GLU A 220 -15.86 12.33 -26.37
CA GLU A 220 -14.71 12.44 -25.46
C GLU A 220 -14.80 13.69 -24.56
N ALA A 221 -15.38 14.76 -25.08
CA ALA A 221 -15.59 16.03 -24.40
C ALA A 221 -16.91 16.66 -24.86
N ILE A 222 -17.35 17.74 -24.19
CA ILE A 222 -18.57 18.43 -24.60
C ILE A 222 -18.35 19.07 -26.00
N PRO A 223 -19.22 18.78 -26.99
CA PRO A 223 -19.06 19.33 -28.33
C PRO A 223 -19.30 20.84 -28.35
N SER A 224 -18.53 21.54 -29.19
CA SER A 224 -18.70 22.99 -29.39
C SER A 224 -20.01 23.34 -30.13
N SER A 225 -20.48 22.45 -31.02
CA SER A 225 -21.73 22.63 -31.77
C SER A 225 -22.96 22.49 -30.87
N GLN A 226 -23.78 23.55 -30.80
CA GLN A 226 -25.04 23.54 -30.04
C GLN A 226 -26.03 22.50 -30.58
N ASP A 227 -26.11 22.29 -31.90
CA ASP A 227 -26.97 21.27 -32.50
C ASP A 227 -26.56 19.85 -32.08
N ARG A 228 -25.25 19.57 -32.08
CA ARG A 228 -24.73 18.27 -31.63
C ARG A 228 -24.98 18.07 -30.14
N LEU A 229 -24.80 19.11 -29.34
CA LEU A 229 -25.05 19.10 -27.89
C LEU A 229 -26.54 18.81 -27.60
N ALA A 230 -27.46 19.55 -28.22
CA ALA A 230 -28.90 19.35 -28.09
C ALA A 230 -29.34 17.95 -28.55
N PHE A 231 -28.75 17.45 -29.65
CA PHE A 231 -29.02 16.11 -30.14
C PHE A 231 -28.65 15.02 -29.13
N LEU A 232 -27.58 15.19 -28.36
CA LEU A 232 -27.11 14.20 -27.39
C LEU A 232 -27.78 14.32 -26.01
N LEU A 233 -28.26 15.50 -25.62
CA LEU A 233 -28.89 15.74 -24.31
C LEU A 233 -30.41 15.58 -24.27
N SER A 234 -31.06 15.35 -25.41
CA SER A 234 -32.53 15.31 -25.53
C SER A 234 -33.17 14.03 -24.97
N SER A 235 -32.61 13.42 -23.92
CA SER A 235 -33.20 12.27 -23.21
C SER A 235 -33.65 12.64 -21.79
N HIS A 236 -34.95 12.48 -21.55
CA HIS A 236 -35.64 12.27 -20.27
C HIS A 236 -35.73 13.40 -19.22
N SER A 237 -35.04 14.55 -19.32
CA SER A 237 -35.08 15.56 -18.23
C SER A 237 -35.34 17.01 -18.63
N VAL A 238 -35.05 17.38 -19.88
CA VAL A 238 -35.22 18.76 -20.36
C VAL A 238 -35.76 18.66 -21.79
N ASP A 239 -37.08 18.73 -21.95
CA ASP A 239 -37.73 18.50 -23.25
C ASP A 239 -37.41 19.59 -24.30
N ASP A 240 -36.68 20.64 -23.90
CA ASP A 240 -36.44 21.82 -24.74
C ASP A 240 -34.97 22.31 -24.78
N VAL A 241 -34.00 21.39 -24.68
CA VAL A 241 -32.55 21.75 -24.67
C VAL A 241 -32.17 22.64 -25.86
N LYS A 242 -32.71 22.35 -27.05
CA LYS A 242 -32.38 23.13 -28.25
C LYS A 242 -32.82 24.59 -28.12
N THR A 243 -34.02 24.83 -27.60
CA THR A 243 -34.55 26.18 -27.39
C THR A 243 -33.86 26.89 -26.24
N LEU A 244 -33.48 26.18 -25.18
CA LEU A 244 -32.69 26.77 -24.09
C LEU A 244 -31.30 27.21 -24.57
N LEU A 245 -30.64 26.43 -25.43
CA LEU A 245 -29.35 26.80 -26.02
C LEU A 245 -29.48 27.99 -26.99
N SER A 246 -30.55 28.06 -27.79
CA SER A 246 -30.79 29.22 -28.66
C SER A 246 -31.12 30.47 -27.85
N LEU A 247 -31.91 30.34 -26.78
CA LEU A 247 -32.21 31.42 -25.84
C LEU A 247 -30.94 31.95 -25.17
N SER A 248 -30.03 31.07 -24.73
CA SER A 248 -28.74 31.48 -24.17
C SER A 248 -27.91 32.31 -25.14
N SER A 249 -27.90 31.93 -26.43
CA SER A 249 -27.21 32.72 -27.45
C SER A 249 -27.81 34.13 -27.59
N ASN A 250 -29.15 34.22 -27.63
CA ASN A 250 -29.86 35.49 -27.71
C ASN A 250 -29.62 36.40 -26.51
N VAL A 251 -29.48 35.84 -25.30
CA VAL A 251 -29.15 36.59 -24.08
C VAL A 251 -27.77 37.23 -24.19
N GLY A 252 -26.77 36.52 -24.72
CA GLY A 252 -25.43 37.07 -24.94
C GLY A 252 -25.45 38.27 -25.88
N ASP A 253 -26.21 38.20 -26.97
CA ASP A 253 -26.37 39.29 -27.94
C ASP A 253 -27.07 40.50 -27.31
N ARG A 254 -28.16 40.28 -26.56
CA ARG A 254 -28.89 41.35 -25.86
C ARG A 254 -28.05 41.99 -24.77
N PHE A 255 -27.27 41.22 -24.02
CA PHE A 255 -26.40 41.76 -23.00
C PHE A 255 -25.24 42.59 -23.60
N SER A 256 -24.78 42.26 -24.81
CA SER A 256 -23.83 43.10 -25.56
C SER A 256 -24.37 44.50 -25.83
N GLU A 257 -25.67 44.62 -26.16
CA GLU A 257 -26.34 45.91 -26.33
C GLU A 257 -26.42 46.68 -25.00
N ILE A 258 -26.74 45.99 -23.90
CA ILE A 258 -26.76 46.60 -22.55
C ILE A 258 -25.37 47.11 -22.18
N LEU A 259 -24.31 46.33 -22.41
CA LEU A 259 -22.93 46.73 -22.13
C LEU A 259 -22.47 47.93 -22.95
N ARG A 260 -22.99 48.11 -24.17
CA ARG A 260 -22.70 49.28 -25.00
C ARG A 260 -23.33 50.55 -24.42
N ARG A 261 -24.54 50.44 -23.88
CA ARG A 261 -25.27 51.56 -23.26
C ARG A 261 -24.82 51.85 -21.83
N ARG A 262 -24.38 50.83 -21.10
CA ARG A 262 -24.04 50.86 -19.67
C ARG A 262 -22.74 50.08 -19.39
N PRO A 263 -21.56 50.66 -19.68
CA PRO A 263 -20.28 49.98 -19.55
C PRO A 263 -19.91 49.58 -18.11
N GLU A 264 -20.51 50.20 -17.10
CA GLU A 264 -20.34 49.89 -15.67
C GLU A 264 -20.66 48.43 -15.32
N TRP A 265 -21.55 47.79 -16.09
CA TRP A 265 -21.88 46.37 -15.93
C TRP A 265 -20.70 45.43 -16.13
N ARG A 266 -19.66 45.85 -16.87
CA ARG A 266 -18.42 45.06 -16.99
C ARG A 266 -17.76 44.84 -15.63
N GLY A 267 -17.75 45.87 -14.78
CA GLY A 267 -17.18 45.79 -13.44
C GLY A 267 -17.99 44.84 -12.56
N ILE A 268 -19.31 45.00 -12.55
CA ILE A 268 -20.23 44.20 -11.74
C ILE A 268 -20.14 42.72 -12.11
N VAL A 269 -20.27 42.40 -13.40
CA VAL A 269 -20.18 41.01 -13.88
C VAL A 269 -18.82 40.39 -13.55
N ARG A 270 -17.72 41.14 -13.71
CA ARG A 270 -16.38 40.64 -13.36
C ARG A 270 -16.23 40.32 -11.88
N HIS A 271 -16.84 41.11 -10.99
CA HIS A 271 -16.77 40.88 -9.54
C HIS A 271 -17.67 39.75 -9.07
N VAL A 272 -18.84 39.58 -9.71
CA VAL A 272 -19.84 38.57 -9.30
C VAL A 272 -19.58 37.21 -9.97
N CYS A 273 -19.30 37.19 -11.28
CA CYS A 273 -19.20 35.97 -12.08
C CYS A 273 -17.75 35.55 -12.38
N GLY A 274 -16.76 36.35 -11.97
CA GLY A 274 -15.34 36.10 -12.22
C GLY A 274 -14.81 36.74 -13.52
N ALA A 275 -13.49 36.89 -13.59
CA ALA A 275 -12.81 37.61 -14.68
C ALA A 275 -12.69 36.80 -15.98
N ASP A 276 -12.86 35.48 -15.92
CA ASP A 276 -12.82 34.54 -17.04
C ASP A 276 -14.21 34.30 -17.66
N PHE A 277 -15.28 34.86 -17.08
CA PHE A 277 -16.61 34.79 -17.65
C PHE A 277 -16.82 35.80 -18.79
N ASN A 278 -17.41 35.34 -19.89
CA ASN A 278 -17.83 36.18 -21.01
C ASN A 278 -19.37 36.33 -21.03
N PRO A 279 -19.94 37.45 -20.55
CA PRO A 279 -21.39 37.64 -20.51
C PRO A 279 -22.03 37.92 -21.89
N THR A 280 -21.24 38.16 -22.93
CA THR A 280 -21.74 38.30 -24.31
C THR A 280 -21.51 37.03 -25.14
N GLY A 281 -21.07 35.95 -24.50
CA GLY A 281 -20.86 34.67 -25.15
C GLY A 281 -22.18 33.91 -25.39
N PRO A 282 -22.19 32.93 -26.30
CA PRO A 282 -23.39 32.15 -26.61
C PRO A 282 -23.89 31.29 -25.44
N ASP A 283 -23.05 31.06 -24.43
CA ASP A 283 -23.34 30.25 -23.25
C ASP A 283 -23.57 31.10 -21.99
N ALA A 284 -23.73 32.42 -22.14
CA ALA A 284 -23.84 33.34 -21.01
C ALA A 284 -25.00 32.97 -20.08
N ALA A 285 -26.17 32.64 -20.64
CA ALA A 285 -27.35 32.24 -19.87
C ALA A 285 -27.31 30.79 -19.39
N LEU A 286 -26.14 30.15 -19.36
CA LEU A 286 -25.91 28.85 -18.73
C LEU A 286 -25.04 28.96 -17.47
N GLU A 287 -24.56 30.16 -17.13
CA GLU A 287 -23.82 30.39 -15.89
C GLU A 287 -24.80 30.70 -14.74
N PRO A 288 -24.92 29.83 -13.71
CA PRO A 288 -25.90 30.00 -12.65
C PRO A 288 -25.74 31.33 -11.91
N THR A 289 -24.51 31.73 -11.60
CA THR A 289 -24.22 32.98 -10.89
C THR A 289 -24.58 34.22 -11.72
N PHE A 290 -24.50 34.14 -13.06
CA PHE A 290 -24.93 35.22 -13.94
C PHE A 290 -26.46 35.32 -13.97
N LEU A 291 -27.16 34.18 -14.04
CA LEU A 291 -28.62 34.14 -13.97
C LEU A 291 -29.15 34.64 -12.63
N ASP A 292 -28.48 34.31 -11.52
CA ASP A 292 -28.80 34.84 -10.20
C ASP A 292 -28.65 36.36 -10.17
N LEU A 293 -27.56 36.90 -10.72
CA LEU A 293 -27.36 38.35 -10.83
C LEU A 293 -28.45 39.02 -11.68
N VAL A 294 -28.75 38.46 -12.85
CA VAL A 294 -29.80 38.96 -13.75
C VAL A 294 -31.16 38.99 -13.06
N ASN A 295 -31.51 37.92 -12.33
CA ASN A 295 -32.76 37.85 -11.58
C ASN A 295 -32.78 38.84 -10.41
N THR A 296 -31.69 38.90 -9.63
CA THR A 296 -31.58 39.78 -8.45
C THR A 296 -31.72 41.26 -8.81
N VAL A 297 -31.16 41.68 -9.96
CA VAL A 297 -31.18 43.09 -10.40
C VAL A 297 -32.37 43.39 -11.32
N GLY A 298 -33.23 42.41 -11.62
CA GLY A 298 -34.41 42.61 -12.45
C GLY A 298 -34.14 42.79 -13.95
N LEU A 299 -32.99 42.35 -14.46
CA LEU A 299 -32.62 42.42 -15.88
C LEU A 299 -33.25 41.32 -16.74
N SER A 300 -34.00 40.39 -16.15
CA SER A 300 -34.56 39.24 -16.86
C SER A 300 -35.44 39.67 -18.04
N VAL A 301 -36.27 40.70 -17.86
CA VAL A 301 -37.18 41.21 -18.91
C VAL A 301 -36.40 41.81 -20.08
N ASP A 302 -35.37 42.62 -19.80
CA ASP A 302 -34.51 43.23 -20.83
C ASP A 302 -33.78 42.17 -21.66
N LEU A 303 -33.42 41.05 -21.02
CA LEU A 303 -32.77 39.92 -21.66
C LEU A 303 -33.74 38.93 -22.31
N GLY A 304 -35.05 39.16 -22.23
CA GLY A 304 -36.07 38.27 -22.79
C GLY A 304 -36.17 36.92 -22.09
N LEU A 305 -35.86 36.89 -20.79
CA LEU A 305 -35.94 35.71 -19.95
C LEU A 305 -37.21 35.75 -19.10
N GLU A 306 -38.09 34.77 -19.32
CA GLU A 306 -39.24 34.52 -18.46
C GLU A 306 -38.79 33.88 -17.13
N GLN A 307 -39.48 34.19 -16.04
CA GLN A 307 -39.18 33.68 -14.68
C GLN A 307 -39.13 32.15 -14.63
N GLU A 308 -39.99 31.46 -15.38
CA GLU A 308 -40.03 29.99 -15.42
C GLU A 308 -38.86 29.35 -16.18
N VAL A 309 -38.19 30.12 -17.04
CA VAL A 309 -37.09 29.62 -17.87
C VAL A 309 -35.75 29.70 -17.15
N ILE A 310 -35.58 30.67 -16.23
CA ILE A 310 -34.34 30.85 -15.47
C ILE A 310 -33.94 29.57 -14.72
N PRO A 311 -34.81 28.89 -13.94
CA PRO A 311 -34.45 27.64 -13.26
C PRO A 311 -34.08 26.50 -14.23
N LYS A 312 -34.69 26.45 -15.41
CA LYS A 312 -34.38 25.44 -16.44
C LYS A 312 -32.99 25.66 -17.03
N LEU A 313 -32.63 26.93 -17.29
CA LEU A 313 -31.29 27.32 -17.73
C LEU A 313 -30.23 27.05 -16.65
N GLN A 314 -30.53 27.35 -15.38
CA GLN A 314 -29.63 27.02 -14.26
C GLN A 314 -29.40 25.51 -14.15
N THR A 315 -30.46 24.71 -14.24
CA THR A 315 -30.39 23.25 -14.20
C THR A 315 -29.54 22.70 -15.35
N LEU A 316 -29.76 23.22 -16.56
CA LEU A 316 -28.95 22.85 -17.74
C LEU A 316 -27.49 23.25 -17.58
N GLY A 317 -27.22 24.46 -17.07
CA GLY A 317 -25.89 24.98 -16.78
C GLY A 317 -25.12 24.13 -15.79
N LEU A 318 -25.74 23.79 -14.65
CA LEU A 318 -25.15 22.90 -13.64
C LEU A 318 -24.89 21.50 -14.20
N LYS A 319 -25.84 20.95 -14.98
CA LYS A 319 -25.67 19.66 -15.67
C LYS A 319 -24.48 19.68 -16.62
N LEU A 320 -24.32 20.73 -17.43
CA LEU A 320 -23.20 20.90 -18.36
C LEU A 320 -21.86 21.04 -17.62
N LYS A 321 -21.81 21.82 -16.53
CA LYS A 321 -20.62 21.90 -15.65
C LYS A 321 -20.26 20.52 -15.09
N GLY A 322 -21.25 19.75 -14.62
CA GLY A 322 -21.06 18.39 -14.13
C GLY A 322 -20.53 17.43 -15.21
N LEU A 323 -21.08 17.48 -16.43
CA LEU A 323 -20.63 16.65 -17.55
C LEU A 323 -19.20 17.02 -17.98
N GLU A 324 -18.82 18.30 -17.93
CA GLU A 324 -17.47 18.75 -18.24
C GLU A 324 -16.47 18.32 -17.17
N MET A 325 -16.87 18.39 -15.89
CA MET A 325 -16.11 17.86 -14.76
C MET A 325 -15.87 16.36 -14.96
N ALA A 326 -16.92 15.60 -15.24
CA ALA A 326 -16.84 14.16 -15.49
C ALA A 326 -15.91 13.83 -16.67
N ALA A 327 -16.02 14.57 -17.79
CA ALA A 327 -15.15 14.42 -18.94
C ALA A 327 -13.68 14.70 -18.62
N THR A 328 -13.42 15.69 -17.76
CA THR A 328 -12.07 16.06 -17.33
C THR A 328 -11.49 15.01 -16.38
N LEU A 329 -12.27 14.57 -15.38
CA LEU A 329 -11.86 13.53 -14.44
C LEU A 329 -11.64 12.18 -15.11
N ARG A 330 -12.40 11.86 -16.16
CA ARG A 330 -12.21 10.68 -16.99
C ARG A 330 -10.80 10.58 -17.58
N LYS A 331 -10.16 11.71 -17.89
CA LYS A 331 -8.76 11.74 -18.39
C LYS A 331 -7.75 11.33 -17.31
N GLY A 332 -8.13 11.48 -16.04
CA GLY A 332 -7.36 10.99 -14.91
C GLY A 332 -7.51 9.49 -14.64
N ILE A 333 -8.32 8.76 -15.41
CA ILE A 333 -8.37 7.31 -15.35
C ILE A 333 -7.21 6.74 -16.15
N LEU A 334 -6.30 6.04 -15.46
CA LEU A 334 -5.03 5.60 -16.03
C LEU A 334 -5.05 4.08 -16.17
N ALA A 335 -5.07 3.60 -17.42
CA ALA A 335 -5.03 2.18 -17.70
C ALA A 335 -3.66 1.58 -17.35
N VAL A 336 -3.65 0.58 -16.49
CA VAL A 336 -2.46 -0.17 -16.07
C VAL A 336 -2.53 -1.60 -16.59
N ASN A 337 -1.38 -2.14 -16.98
CA ASN A 337 -1.19 -3.55 -17.33
C ASN A 337 -0.15 -4.17 -16.40
N ARG A 338 -0.05 -5.50 -16.45
CA ARG A 338 1.00 -6.26 -15.77
C ARG A 338 1.97 -6.78 -16.84
N SER A 339 3.26 -6.53 -16.64
CA SER A 339 4.31 -7.01 -17.53
C SER A 339 4.47 -8.53 -17.46
N THR A 340 5.24 -9.11 -18.37
CA THR A 340 5.60 -10.53 -18.33
C THR A 340 6.34 -10.91 -17.05
N GLU A 341 7.09 -9.97 -16.47
CA GLU A 341 7.81 -10.12 -15.19
C GLU A 341 6.94 -9.81 -13.97
N GLY A 342 5.63 -9.59 -14.16
CA GLY A 342 4.70 -9.33 -13.07
C GLY A 342 4.69 -7.89 -12.53
N ARG A 343 5.44 -6.96 -13.13
CA ARG A 343 5.52 -5.55 -12.73
C ARG A 343 4.35 -4.74 -13.29
N TRP A 344 3.95 -3.67 -12.61
CA TRP A 344 2.90 -2.78 -13.11
C TRP A 344 3.45 -1.82 -14.16
N GLU A 345 2.72 -1.63 -15.26
CA GLU A 345 3.09 -0.74 -16.35
C GLU A 345 1.93 0.13 -16.79
N MET A 346 2.20 1.40 -17.05
CA MET A 346 1.22 2.33 -17.63
C MET A 346 1.81 3.11 -18.78
N LYS A 347 0.94 3.64 -19.65
CA LYS A 347 1.36 4.49 -20.75
C LYS A 347 1.56 5.93 -20.27
N VAL A 348 2.79 6.44 -20.33
CA VAL A 348 3.16 7.83 -20.00
C VAL A 348 3.78 8.47 -21.24
N GLY A 349 3.22 9.59 -21.72
CA GLY A 349 3.77 10.31 -22.88
C GLY A 349 3.93 9.46 -24.14
N GLY A 350 3.10 8.43 -24.34
CA GLY A 350 3.18 7.53 -25.48
C GLY A 350 3.97 6.24 -25.24
N ARG A 351 4.83 6.18 -24.21
CA ARG A 351 5.69 5.02 -23.89
C ARG A 351 5.11 4.19 -22.75
N GLN A 352 5.36 2.89 -22.75
CA GLN A 352 5.08 2.05 -21.58
C GLN A 352 6.16 2.31 -20.52
N THR A 353 5.74 2.52 -19.29
CA THR A 353 6.62 2.85 -18.17
C THR A 353 6.23 2.02 -16.97
N VAL A 354 7.24 1.38 -16.35
CA VAL A 354 7.05 0.63 -15.11
C VAL A 354 6.74 1.60 -13.98
N ILE A 355 5.66 1.31 -13.25
CA ILE A 355 5.22 2.11 -12.10
C ILE A 355 5.49 1.35 -10.81
N ALA A 356 5.52 2.09 -9.70
CA ALA A 356 5.73 1.52 -8.39
C ALA A 356 4.70 0.42 -8.05
N SER A 357 5.15 -0.66 -7.39
CA SER A 357 4.29 -1.72 -6.84
C SER A 357 3.21 -1.16 -5.89
N SER A 358 3.57 -0.09 -5.20
CA SER A 358 2.71 0.63 -4.27
C SER A 358 1.54 1.40 -4.89
N SER A 359 1.49 1.51 -6.22
CA SER A 359 0.40 2.19 -6.95
C SER A 359 -0.94 1.45 -6.84
N ARG A 360 -0.91 0.14 -6.53
CA ARG A 360 -2.07 -0.74 -6.27
C ARG A 360 -3.28 -0.42 -7.17
N PRO A 361 -3.19 -0.69 -8.48
CA PRO A 361 -4.26 -0.41 -9.42
C PRO A 361 -5.58 -1.10 -9.05
N TYR A 362 -6.71 -0.44 -9.34
CA TYR A 362 -8.05 -0.97 -9.14
C TYR A 362 -8.37 -2.08 -10.14
N ASP A 363 -8.72 -3.28 -9.66
CA ASP A 363 -9.26 -4.38 -10.45
C ASP A 363 -10.73 -4.64 -10.07
N PHE A 364 -11.65 -3.98 -10.75
CA PHE A 364 -13.08 -4.13 -10.48
C PHE A 364 -13.63 -5.53 -10.76
N ALA A 365 -12.90 -6.38 -11.50
CA ALA A 365 -13.29 -7.77 -11.68
C ALA A 365 -12.89 -8.66 -10.49
N ALA A 366 -11.95 -8.23 -9.65
CA ALA A 366 -11.50 -8.95 -8.47
C ALA A 366 -12.32 -8.59 -7.23
N HIS A 367 -12.54 -9.57 -6.35
CA HIS A 367 -13.36 -9.41 -5.14
C HIS A 367 -12.86 -8.33 -4.17
N GLY A 368 -11.56 -8.03 -4.13
CA GLY A 368 -11.01 -6.99 -3.25
C GLY A 368 -10.94 -5.60 -3.86
N VAL A 369 -11.08 -5.48 -5.18
CA VAL A 369 -10.80 -4.29 -6.02
C VAL A 369 -9.37 -3.73 -5.90
N VAL A 370 -8.85 -3.56 -4.70
CA VAL A 370 -7.48 -3.20 -4.40
C VAL A 370 -6.82 -4.38 -3.69
N GLU A 371 -5.64 -4.78 -4.16
CA GLU A 371 -4.85 -5.83 -3.52
C GLU A 371 -4.54 -5.45 -2.07
N SER A 372 -5.02 -6.24 -1.09
CA SER A 372 -4.81 -5.97 0.34
C SER A 372 -3.39 -6.27 0.79
N ALA A 373 -2.71 -7.21 0.14
CA ALA A 373 -1.31 -7.52 0.36
C ALA A 373 -0.43 -6.35 -0.09
N VAL A 374 0.46 -5.90 0.79
CA VAL A 374 1.50 -4.93 0.45
C VAL A 374 2.81 -5.36 1.06
N PHE A 375 3.87 -5.33 0.26
CA PHE A 375 5.21 -5.42 0.79
C PHE A 375 5.64 -4.05 1.29
N ARG A 376 6.05 -3.98 2.56
CA ARG A 376 6.47 -2.74 3.22
C ARG A 376 7.65 -3.00 4.14
N PHE A 377 8.37 -1.92 4.43
CA PHE A 377 9.37 -1.86 5.47
C PHE A 377 8.74 -1.18 6.68
N GLY A 378 8.55 -1.92 7.76
CA GLY A 378 7.91 -1.39 8.95
C GLY A 378 8.94 -1.02 10.00
N LEU A 379 8.62 0.00 10.80
CA LEU A 379 9.43 0.49 11.91
C LEU A 379 8.50 0.74 13.10
N ILE A 380 8.78 0.10 14.22
CA ILE A 380 8.19 0.45 15.52
C ILE A 380 9.29 0.99 16.40
N TYR A 381 9.04 2.12 17.07
CA TYR A 381 9.79 2.48 18.26
C TYR A 381 8.89 2.39 19.49
N ASP A 382 9.47 2.10 20.66
CA ASP A 382 8.80 2.01 21.96
C ASP A 382 9.73 2.57 23.06
N LEU A 383 9.17 3.38 23.96
CA LEU A 383 9.91 3.95 25.08
C LEU A 383 9.91 2.99 26.28
N THR A 384 11.10 2.58 26.72
CA THR A 384 11.24 1.60 27.80
C THR A 384 10.64 2.14 29.11
N ASN A 385 9.74 1.35 29.73
CA ASN A 385 9.10 1.65 31.02
C ASN A 385 8.34 2.99 31.07
N PHE A 386 7.85 3.49 29.93
CA PHE A 386 7.19 4.80 29.85
C PHE A 386 6.05 4.97 30.87
N THR A 387 5.14 4.01 30.97
CA THR A 387 4.00 4.08 31.89
C THR A 387 4.45 4.23 33.35
N ALA A 388 5.47 3.46 33.79
CA ALA A 388 6.01 3.54 35.14
C ALA A 388 6.69 4.90 35.42
N VAL A 389 7.48 5.39 34.47
CA VAL A 389 8.13 6.71 34.57
C VAL A 389 7.08 7.83 34.62
N LEU A 390 5.99 7.72 33.85
CA LEU A 390 4.91 8.71 33.87
C LEU A 390 4.25 8.80 35.26
N GLU A 391 4.07 7.66 35.96
CA GLU A 391 3.56 7.65 37.33
C GLU A 391 4.53 8.31 38.32
N GLU A 392 5.83 8.06 38.20
CA GLU A 392 6.86 8.72 39.02
C GLU A 392 6.86 10.24 38.80
N VAL A 393 6.77 10.68 37.54
CA VAL A 393 6.66 12.09 37.17
C VAL A 393 5.39 12.73 37.77
N ARG A 394 4.26 12.02 37.73
CA ARG A 394 3.00 12.50 38.34
C ARG A 394 3.11 12.64 39.86
N LYS A 395 3.77 11.69 40.53
CA LYS A 395 4.04 11.75 41.98
C LYS A 395 4.95 12.94 42.34
N ALA A 396 5.87 13.33 41.45
CA ALA A 396 6.73 14.50 41.63
C ALA A 396 5.97 15.85 41.49
N GLY A 397 4.71 15.83 41.05
CA GLY A 397 3.82 16.98 41.02
C GLY A 397 3.64 17.63 39.64
N ARG A 398 2.69 18.56 39.57
CA ARG A 398 2.20 19.14 38.30
C ARG A 398 3.27 19.79 37.44
N SER A 399 4.25 20.48 38.04
CA SER A 399 5.33 21.13 37.29
C SER A 399 6.24 20.12 36.58
N ALA A 400 6.47 18.95 37.19
CA ALA A 400 7.25 17.88 36.58
C ALA A 400 6.47 17.23 35.42
N GLU A 401 5.16 17.01 35.60
CA GLU A 401 4.28 16.50 34.56
C GLU A 401 4.21 17.45 33.35
N GLU A 402 4.02 18.75 33.57
CA GLU A 402 4.00 19.75 32.49
C GLU A 402 5.34 19.78 31.72
N LYS A 403 6.48 19.70 32.43
CA LYS A 403 7.81 19.63 31.81
C LYS A 403 8.00 18.33 31.00
N ALA A 404 7.54 17.19 31.51
CA ALA A 404 7.60 15.92 30.80
C ALA A 404 6.75 15.93 29.51
N LEU A 405 5.55 16.52 29.57
CA LEU A 405 4.70 16.70 28.38
C LEU A 405 5.34 17.62 27.34
N GLN A 406 6.01 18.70 27.76
CA GLN A 406 6.77 19.57 26.85
C GLN A 406 7.89 18.81 26.13
N PHE A 407 8.69 18.03 26.86
CA PHE A 407 9.72 17.21 26.22
C PHE A 407 9.13 16.15 25.28
N MET A 408 8.01 15.53 25.67
CA MET A 408 7.31 14.57 24.80
C MET A 408 6.85 15.23 23.51
N TYR A 409 6.29 16.44 23.59
CA TYR A 409 5.92 17.22 22.41
C TYR A 409 7.13 17.51 21.51
N VAL A 410 8.30 17.85 22.09
CA VAL A 410 9.53 18.06 21.33
C VAL A 410 10.01 16.76 20.69
N PHE A 411 9.97 15.63 21.40
CA PHE A 411 10.34 14.33 20.84
C PHE A 411 9.44 13.94 19.67
N GLN A 412 8.12 14.03 19.84
CA GLN A 412 7.14 13.77 18.78
C GLN A 412 7.33 14.72 17.59
N SER A 413 7.58 16.00 17.83
CA SER A 413 7.86 16.97 16.76
C SER A 413 9.14 16.61 15.98
N ARG A 414 10.19 16.11 16.67
CA ARG A 414 11.43 15.64 16.02
C ARG A 414 11.19 14.36 15.22
N THR A 415 10.41 13.40 15.74
CA THR A 415 10.08 12.17 15.00
C THR A 415 9.19 12.46 13.79
N GLU A 416 8.25 13.40 13.86
CA GLU A 416 7.49 13.89 12.71
C GLU A 416 8.39 14.53 11.63
N GLN A 417 9.39 15.32 12.04
CA GLN A 417 10.36 15.89 11.10
C GLN A 417 11.16 14.81 10.38
N ILE A 418 11.62 13.79 11.10
CA ILE A 418 12.31 12.61 10.54
C ILE A 418 11.39 11.86 9.58
N GLN A 419 10.15 11.57 10.00
CA GLN A 419 9.13 10.91 9.19
C GLN A 419 8.90 11.64 7.87
N LEU A 420 8.77 12.97 7.90
CA LEU A 420 8.61 13.78 6.69
C LEU A 420 9.89 13.83 5.83
N GLY A 421 11.06 14.01 6.46
CA GLY A 421 12.35 14.09 5.77
C GLY A 421 12.72 12.80 5.06
N ARG A 422 12.44 11.66 5.69
CA ARG A 422 12.71 10.31 5.19
C ARG A 422 11.51 9.69 4.45
N ARG A 423 10.42 10.45 4.23
CA ARG A 423 9.21 10.03 3.49
C ARG A 423 8.58 8.73 4.03
N LEU A 424 8.53 8.56 5.34
CA LEU A 424 7.79 7.47 5.99
C LEU A 424 6.31 7.82 6.07
N THR A 425 5.46 6.80 6.14
CA THR A 425 4.05 6.93 6.46
C THR A 425 3.89 6.67 7.95
N PHE A 426 3.38 7.65 8.70
CA PHE A 426 2.93 7.41 10.07
C PHE A 426 1.60 6.64 10.01
N GLU A 427 1.54 5.48 10.67
CA GLU A 427 0.35 4.62 10.63
C GLU A 427 -0.50 4.79 11.89
N LYS A 428 0.11 4.65 13.08
CA LYS A 428 -0.56 4.88 14.36
C LYS A 428 0.40 4.94 15.54
N PHE A 429 -0.07 5.54 16.63
CA PHE A 429 0.53 5.36 17.96
C PHE A 429 0.18 3.99 18.52
N MET A 430 1.11 3.40 19.28
CA MET A 430 0.98 2.08 19.88
C MET A 430 1.33 2.16 21.37
N GLY A 431 0.43 2.75 22.16
CA GLY A 431 0.69 3.02 23.58
C GLY A 431 1.87 3.97 23.74
N ASP A 432 3.00 3.41 24.14
CA ASP A 432 4.24 4.12 24.52
C ASP A 432 5.19 4.34 23.31
N GLY A 433 4.75 3.91 22.13
CA GLY A 433 5.50 3.90 20.89
C GLY A 433 4.70 4.38 19.67
N ALA A 434 5.32 4.28 18.50
CA ALA A 434 4.68 4.60 17.23
C ALA A 434 5.11 3.65 16.11
N PHE A 435 4.17 3.36 15.21
CA PHE A 435 4.39 2.54 14.03
C PHE A 435 4.43 3.41 12.77
N PHE A 436 5.52 3.22 12.02
CA PHE A 436 5.74 3.81 10.71
C PHE A 436 5.93 2.71 9.67
N SER A 437 5.50 2.99 8.45
CA SER A 437 5.79 2.14 7.30
C SER A 437 6.46 2.95 6.19
N ALA A 438 7.34 2.32 5.44
CA ALA A 438 7.93 2.88 4.25
C ALA A 438 7.98 1.84 3.13
N ARG A 439 8.41 2.32 1.98
CA ARG A 439 8.49 1.55 0.73
C ARG A 439 9.94 1.30 0.31
N ARG A 440 10.88 1.83 1.08
CA ARG A 440 12.33 1.68 0.92
C ARG A 440 12.98 1.32 2.24
N ALA A 441 13.86 0.32 2.23
CA ALA A 441 14.61 -0.15 3.39
C ALA A 441 15.56 0.94 3.88
N ALA A 442 16.31 1.58 2.99
CA ALA A 442 17.33 2.57 3.35
C ALA A 442 16.73 3.76 4.14
N ARG A 443 15.58 4.27 3.67
CA ARG A 443 14.83 5.34 4.37
C ARG A 443 14.35 4.92 5.76
N THR A 444 13.95 3.66 5.91
CA THR A 444 13.46 3.10 7.17
C THR A 444 14.60 2.96 8.18
N LEU A 445 15.74 2.42 7.75
CA LEU A 445 16.92 2.29 8.62
C LEU A 445 17.50 3.66 8.99
N ALA A 446 17.58 4.59 8.03
CA ALA A 446 18.01 5.96 8.30
C ALA A 446 17.13 6.64 9.35
N ALA A 447 15.80 6.49 9.25
CA ALA A 447 14.87 7.02 10.24
C ALA A 447 15.05 6.37 11.62
N ALA A 448 15.25 5.05 11.70
CA ALA A 448 15.53 4.37 12.97
C ALA A 448 16.75 4.97 13.68
N CYS A 449 17.86 5.14 12.95
CA CYS A 449 19.07 5.75 13.47
C CYS A 449 18.86 7.22 13.90
N GLU A 450 18.16 8.03 13.09
CA GLU A 450 17.88 9.42 13.43
C GLU A 450 16.95 9.57 14.65
N ILE A 451 15.96 8.69 14.81
CA ILE A 451 15.07 8.67 15.98
C ILE A 451 15.89 8.37 17.24
N GLN A 452 16.77 7.38 17.19
CA GLN A 452 17.67 7.06 18.30
C GLN A 452 18.60 8.22 18.64
N LEU A 453 19.20 8.88 17.64
CA LEU A 453 20.05 10.07 17.84
C LEU A 453 19.26 11.26 18.41
N ALA A 454 18.00 11.44 18.01
CA ALA A 454 17.13 12.48 18.53
C ALA A 454 16.75 12.22 20.00
N TYR A 455 16.44 10.96 20.34
CA TYR A 455 16.18 10.52 21.70
C TYR A 455 17.42 10.69 22.60
N ASN A 456 18.59 10.24 22.13
CA ASN A 456 19.84 10.38 22.88
C ASN A 456 20.15 11.84 23.21
N ARG A 457 19.97 12.76 22.26
CA ARG A 457 20.12 14.20 22.49
C ARG A 457 19.16 14.71 23.56
N LEU A 458 17.87 14.38 23.48
CA LEU A 458 16.88 14.80 24.47
C LEU A 458 17.19 14.26 25.86
N ARG A 459 17.68 13.02 25.96
CA ARG A 459 18.13 12.47 27.23
C ARG A 459 19.24 13.31 27.87
N HIS A 460 20.23 13.74 27.10
CA HIS A 460 21.28 14.65 27.60
C HIS A 460 20.75 16.04 27.98
N GLU A 461 19.61 16.46 27.40
CA GLU A 461 18.90 17.69 27.74
C GLU A 461 17.95 17.55 28.96
N GLY A 462 17.87 16.36 29.58
CA GLY A 462 17.06 16.10 30.77
C GLY A 462 15.67 15.55 30.50
N PHE A 463 15.48 14.82 29.39
CA PHE A 463 14.22 14.14 29.07
C PHE A 463 13.83 13.14 30.18
N PRO A 464 12.63 13.23 30.79
CA PRO A 464 12.26 12.35 31.90
C PRO A 464 12.12 10.87 31.52
N PHE A 465 11.76 10.55 30.27
CA PHE A 465 11.62 9.16 29.79
C PHE A 465 12.96 8.60 29.29
N ASP A 466 13.94 8.53 30.17
CA ASP A 466 15.37 8.26 29.86
C ASP A 466 15.81 6.79 29.98
N LYS A 467 14.89 5.89 30.33
CA LYS A 467 15.20 4.49 30.67
C LYS A 467 15.63 3.62 29.48
N GLY A 468 15.34 4.03 28.25
CA GLY A 468 15.69 3.28 27.05
C GLY A 468 14.74 3.56 25.89
N LEU A 469 15.19 3.17 24.68
CA LEU A 469 14.41 3.25 23.45
C LEU A 469 14.62 1.96 22.67
N ARG A 470 13.53 1.27 22.37
CA ARG A 470 13.53 0.03 21.59
C ARG A 470 13.03 0.33 20.20
N ILE A 471 13.76 -0.09 19.18
CA ILE A 471 13.38 0.06 17.79
C ILE A 471 13.44 -1.31 17.12
N ALA A 472 12.37 -1.67 16.43
CA ALA A 472 12.31 -2.84 15.58
C ALA A 472 12.04 -2.43 14.13
N VAL A 473 12.72 -3.07 13.20
CA VAL A 473 12.55 -2.87 11.77
C VAL A 473 12.48 -4.21 11.06
N ASN A 474 11.57 -4.35 10.11
CA ASN A 474 11.47 -5.55 9.29
C ASN A 474 11.09 -5.23 7.84
N ALA A 475 11.16 -6.25 6.99
CA ALA A 475 10.62 -6.26 5.65
C ALA A 475 9.63 -7.42 5.53
N ALA A 476 8.36 -7.14 5.30
CA ALA A 476 7.32 -8.15 5.32
C ALA A 476 6.16 -7.81 4.39
N GLU A 477 5.35 -8.82 4.09
CA GLU A 477 4.01 -8.62 3.54
C GLU A 477 3.03 -8.28 4.67
N TYR A 478 2.32 -7.18 4.49
CA TYR A 478 1.24 -6.71 5.36
C TYR A 478 -0.09 -6.80 4.62
N ARG A 479 -1.17 -7.00 5.37
CA ARG A 479 -2.54 -6.92 4.86
C ARG A 479 -3.14 -5.60 5.30
N LEU A 480 -3.29 -4.69 4.35
CA LEU A 480 -3.95 -3.40 4.53
C LEU A 480 -5.45 -3.56 4.35
N LEU A 481 -6.19 -3.49 5.44
CA LEU A 481 -7.64 -3.46 5.42
C LEU A 481 -8.14 -2.05 5.70
N PRO A 482 -8.94 -1.45 4.80
CA PRO A 482 -9.60 -0.21 5.12
C PRO A 482 -10.71 -0.40 6.13
N MET A 483 -10.79 0.56 7.03
CA MET A 483 -11.83 0.71 8.03
C MET A 483 -12.59 2.00 7.71
N ARG A 484 -13.88 2.03 8.08
CA ARG A 484 -14.65 3.27 8.01
C ARG A 484 -14.07 4.23 9.07
N GLY A 485 -13.51 5.35 8.62
CA GLY A 485 -13.07 6.42 9.51
C GLY A 485 -14.24 7.11 10.21
N ALA A 486 -13.95 7.76 11.33
CA ALA A 486 -14.93 8.61 12.04
C ALA A 486 -15.34 9.84 11.20
N ASP A 487 -14.40 10.37 10.40
CA ASP A 487 -14.65 11.45 9.45
C ASP A 487 -15.10 10.90 8.10
N ALA A 488 -16.25 11.36 7.61
CA ALA A 488 -16.78 11.01 6.31
C ALA A 488 -15.86 11.54 5.18
N GLY A 489 -14.94 10.72 4.69
CA GLY A 489 -14.19 11.03 3.46
C GLY A 489 -12.84 10.35 3.27
N ARG A 490 -12.21 9.81 4.33
CA ARG A 490 -10.96 9.04 4.17
C ARG A 490 -11.02 7.72 4.97
N PRO A 491 -10.74 6.57 4.32
CA PRO A 491 -10.62 5.31 5.02
C PRO A 491 -9.39 5.35 5.94
N THR A 492 -9.55 4.95 7.19
CA THR A 492 -8.42 4.57 8.03
C THR A 492 -7.96 3.19 7.59
N TYR A 493 -6.66 2.88 7.66
CA TYR A 493 -6.15 1.56 7.31
C TYR A 493 -5.62 0.86 8.55
N GLU A 494 -5.98 -0.40 8.69
CA GLU A 494 -5.41 -1.27 9.71
C GLU A 494 -4.47 -2.29 9.05
N PHE A 495 -3.35 -2.53 9.73
CA PHE A 495 -2.33 -3.49 9.32
C PHE A 495 -2.57 -4.81 10.01
N PHE A 496 -2.65 -5.88 9.21
CA PHE A 496 -2.75 -7.24 9.67
C PHE A 496 -1.65 -8.11 9.05
N GLY A 497 -1.50 -9.32 9.58
CA GLY A 497 -0.58 -10.33 9.07
C GLY A 497 0.66 -10.52 9.93
N HIS A 498 1.53 -11.42 9.49
CA HIS A 498 2.71 -11.83 10.26
C HIS A 498 3.69 -10.67 10.52
N GLY A 499 3.88 -9.78 9.54
CA GLY A 499 4.85 -8.68 9.64
C GLY A 499 4.61 -7.71 10.81
N ILE A 500 3.35 -7.38 11.14
CA ILE A 500 3.06 -6.49 12.28
C ILE A 500 3.25 -7.21 13.62
N VAL A 501 2.95 -8.52 13.67
CA VAL A 501 3.18 -9.34 14.87
C VAL A 501 4.68 -9.48 15.12
N GLU A 502 5.46 -9.71 14.07
CA GLU A 502 6.92 -9.76 14.11
C GLU A 502 7.51 -8.46 14.69
N LEU A 503 7.16 -7.28 14.13
CA LEU A 503 7.62 -5.99 14.66
C LEU A 503 7.29 -5.80 16.14
N ALA A 504 6.05 -6.11 16.54
CA ALA A 504 5.63 -5.97 17.93
C ALA A 504 6.45 -6.88 18.87
N ARG A 505 6.79 -8.10 18.43
CA ARG A 505 7.61 -9.04 19.22
C ARG A 505 9.09 -8.65 19.28
N LEU A 506 9.64 -8.15 18.17
CA LEU A 506 11.00 -7.62 18.12
C LEU A 506 11.18 -6.41 19.04
N THR A 507 10.14 -5.57 19.16
CA THR A 507 10.17 -4.39 20.02
C THR A 507 10.04 -4.76 21.50
N THR A 508 9.14 -5.69 21.84
CA THR A 508 8.75 -5.91 23.23
C THR A 508 9.67 -6.84 24.02
N GLY A 509 10.44 -7.74 23.38
CA GLY A 509 11.43 -8.61 24.05
C GLY A 509 10.82 -9.43 25.19
N LYS A 510 10.60 -10.73 24.99
CA LYS A 510 9.68 -11.50 25.84
C LYS A 510 10.11 -11.71 27.31
N SER A 511 11.33 -11.35 27.67
CA SER A 511 11.98 -11.85 28.87
C SER A 511 11.43 -11.30 30.19
N THR A 512 10.89 -10.08 30.28
CA THR A 512 10.46 -9.51 31.58
C THR A 512 9.08 -9.96 32.06
N ARG A 513 8.23 -10.46 31.16
CA ARG A 513 6.81 -10.70 31.48
C ARG A 513 6.57 -11.93 32.35
N GLU A 514 7.39 -12.97 32.26
CA GLU A 514 7.12 -14.24 32.97
C GLU A 514 7.36 -14.11 34.48
N VAL A 515 8.43 -13.43 34.90
CA VAL A 515 8.69 -13.19 36.33
C VAL A 515 7.67 -12.22 36.91
N SER A 516 7.29 -11.17 36.19
CA SER A 516 6.25 -10.22 36.62
C SER A 516 4.85 -10.84 36.66
N GLN A 517 4.53 -11.76 35.74
CA GLN A 517 3.25 -12.51 35.77
C GLN A 517 3.20 -13.50 36.93
N VAL A 518 4.32 -14.15 37.24
CA VAL A 518 4.44 -14.99 38.44
C VAL A 518 4.32 -14.13 39.69
N ALA A 519 4.92 -12.94 39.72
CA ALA A 519 4.77 -12.00 40.82
C ALA A 519 3.31 -11.56 41.02
N GLU A 520 2.61 -11.17 39.95
CA GLU A 520 1.18 -10.81 39.99
C GLU A 520 0.31 -11.98 40.46
N LEU A 521 0.56 -13.19 39.97
CA LEU A 521 -0.20 -14.38 40.36
C LEU A 521 -0.01 -14.72 41.84
N LEU A 522 1.22 -14.57 42.36
CA LEU A 522 1.50 -14.76 43.78
C LEU A 522 0.85 -13.66 44.63
N ILE A 523 0.90 -12.39 44.20
CA ILE A 523 0.21 -11.31 44.91
C ILE A 523 -1.31 -11.55 44.91
N HIS A 524 -1.89 -11.96 43.79
CA HIS A 524 -3.33 -12.32 43.70
C HIS A 524 -3.70 -13.55 44.55
N ALA A 525 -2.77 -14.49 44.75
CA ALA A 525 -2.94 -15.62 45.65
C ALA A 525 -2.83 -15.25 47.14
N GLY A 526 -2.63 -13.98 47.47
CA GLY A 526 -2.62 -13.47 48.85
C GLY A 526 -1.24 -13.32 49.48
N TYR A 527 -0.16 -13.51 48.72
CA TYR A 527 1.19 -13.27 49.23
C TYR A 527 1.50 -11.76 49.25
N SER A 528 2.16 -11.29 50.30
CA SER A 528 2.55 -9.88 50.41
C SER A 528 3.60 -9.51 49.36
N PRO A 529 3.52 -8.32 48.72
CA PRO A 529 4.47 -7.91 47.68
C PRO A 529 5.95 -8.03 48.07
N GLU A 530 6.29 -7.68 49.31
CA GLU A 530 7.67 -7.73 49.84
C GLU A 530 8.25 -9.15 49.86
N HIS A 531 7.44 -10.14 50.27
CA HIS A 531 7.84 -11.56 50.25
C HIS A 531 7.89 -12.13 48.83
N VAL A 532 7.02 -11.68 47.92
CA VAL A 532 7.05 -12.08 46.51
C VAL A 532 8.32 -11.55 45.83
N ASP A 533 8.68 -10.30 46.10
CA ASP A 533 9.93 -9.70 45.62
C ASP A 533 11.15 -10.44 46.17
N GLU A 534 11.19 -10.72 47.48
CA GLU A 534 12.26 -11.49 48.11
C GLU A 534 12.38 -12.92 47.55
N PHE A 535 11.25 -13.57 47.26
CA PHE A 535 11.19 -14.91 46.66
C PHE A 535 11.69 -14.94 45.22
N LEU A 536 11.36 -13.92 44.42
CA LEU A 536 11.78 -13.83 43.02
C LEU A 536 13.16 -13.17 42.85
N ARG A 537 13.67 -12.49 43.87
CA ARG A 537 14.99 -11.82 43.89
C ARG A 537 16.13 -12.72 43.40
N PRO A 538 16.26 -14.00 43.78
CA PRO A 538 17.32 -14.88 43.25
C PRO A 538 17.20 -15.14 41.74
N LEU A 539 15.98 -15.21 41.19
CA LEU A 539 15.74 -15.37 39.75
C LEU A 539 16.07 -14.07 38.99
N ILE A 540 15.67 -12.93 39.55
CA ILE A 540 16.00 -11.59 39.03
C ILE A 540 17.53 -11.38 39.06
N GLU A 541 18.18 -11.68 40.18
CA GLU A 541 19.63 -11.53 40.36
C GLU A 541 20.43 -12.54 39.54
N ALA A 542 20.00 -13.79 39.39
CA ALA A 542 20.65 -14.78 38.52
C ALA A 542 20.58 -14.35 37.05
N ARG A 543 19.48 -13.71 36.64
CA ARG A 543 19.33 -13.15 35.29
C ARG A 543 20.17 -11.89 35.07
N VAL A 544 20.31 -11.06 36.11
CA VAL A 544 21.17 -9.86 36.12
C VAL A 544 22.66 -10.23 36.17
N LYS A 545 23.06 -11.28 36.91
CA LYS A 545 24.46 -11.74 37.02
C LYS A 545 24.98 -12.41 35.74
N LYS A 546 24.11 -13.08 34.96
CA LYS A 546 24.50 -13.68 33.67
C LYS A 546 24.67 -12.68 32.51
N THR A 547 24.18 -11.45 32.64
CA THR A 547 24.25 -10.39 31.62
C THR A 547 25.41 -9.40 31.86
N GLY A 548 26.40 -9.76 32.68
CA GLY A 548 27.48 -8.90 33.18
C GLY A 548 28.52 -8.36 32.19
N GLN A 549 28.24 -8.31 30.88
CA GLN A 549 28.97 -7.43 29.98
C GLN A 549 28.43 -6.01 30.18
N ALA A 550 29.33 -5.04 30.41
CA ALA A 550 28.98 -3.63 30.63
C ALA A 550 27.87 -3.19 29.67
N ARG A 551 26.65 -2.96 30.21
CA ARG A 551 25.44 -2.75 29.39
C ARG A 551 25.61 -1.49 28.56
N ARG A 552 25.93 -1.66 27.28
CA ARG A 552 25.77 -0.60 26.30
C ARG A 552 24.31 -0.14 26.33
N LEU A 553 24.11 1.18 26.43
CA LEU A 553 22.79 1.79 26.56
C LEU A 553 21.81 1.32 25.48
N TYR A 554 22.30 1.24 24.25
CA TYR A 554 21.53 0.77 23.11
C TYR A 554 22.06 -0.59 22.66
N ALA A 555 21.67 -1.64 23.37
CA ALA A 555 22.12 -3.00 23.08
C ALA A 555 20.93 -3.90 22.72
N ALA A 556 21.15 -4.78 21.76
CA ALA A 556 20.32 -5.94 21.51
C ALA A 556 21.18 -7.20 21.63
N THR A 557 20.67 -8.19 22.37
CA THR A 557 21.36 -9.48 22.61
C THR A 557 20.35 -10.61 22.66
N LEU A 558 20.82 -11.83 22.37
CA LEU A 558 20.07 -13.05 22.65
C LEU A 558 20.56 -13.66 23.97
N ASP A 559 19.65 -14.15 24.80
CA ASP A 559 20.01 -14.89 26.00
C ASP A 559 20.33 -16.37 25.70
N ASP A 560 20.74 -17.12 26.73
CA ASP A 560 21.09 -18.55 26.63
C ASP A 560 19.94 -19.42 26.06
N HIS A 561 18.70 -18.94 26.10
CA HIS A 561 17.52 -19.64 25.61
C HIS A 561 17.10 -19.18 24.21
N GLY A 562 17.84 -18.23 23.62
CA GLY A 562 17.52 -17.62 22.33
C GLY A 562 16.39 -16.59 22.41
N GLU A 563 16.06 -16.08 23.60
CA GLU A 563 15.11 -14.96 23.74
C GLU A 563 15.80 -13.64 23.44
N LEU A 564 15.09 -12.75 22.75
CA LEU A 564 15.57 -11.41 22.43
C LEU A 564 15.43 -10.46 23.63
N ILE A 565 16.55 -9.82 23.98
CA ILE A 565 16.61 -8.63 24.84
C ILE A 565 16.92 -7.45 23.93
N ASN A 566 15.97 -6.54 23.75
CA ASN A 566 16.10 -5.37 22.87
C ASN A 566 16.03 -4.07 23.67
N GLU A 567 17.10 -3.27 23.64
CA GLU A 567 17.18 -1.88 24.13
C GLU A 567 17.79 -0.94 23.06
N GLY A 568 17.83 -1.38 21.80
CA GLY A 568 18.48 -0.67 20.68
C GLY A 568 17.69 -0.81 19.37
N ILE A 569 18.40 -0.92 18.23
CA ILE A 569 17.76 -1.15 16.93
C ILE A 569 17.95 -2.62 16.53
N VAL A 570 16.86 -3.32 16.27
CA VAL A 570 16.85 -4.71 15.78
C VAL A 570 16.22 -4.78 14.40
N LEU A 571 16.91 -5.46 13.48
CA LEU A 571 16.50 -5.70 12.11
C LEU A 571 16.33 -7.22 11.89
N THR A 572 15.43 -7.62 11.00
CA THR A 572 15.41 -9.00 10.47
C THR A 572 16.42 -9.16 9.34
N VAL A 573 16.92 -10.38 9.12
CA VAL A 573 17.81 -10.64 7.96
C VAL A 573 17.10 -10.36 6.63
N ALA A 574 15.80 -10.68 6.51
CA ALA A 574 14.99 -10.34 5.33
C ALA A 574 14.98 -8.83 5.03
N PHE A 575 15.04 -7.98 6.06
CA PHE A 575 15.22 -6.53 5.88
C PHE A 575 16.60 -6.18 5.32
N VAL A 576 17.66 -6.81 5.82
CA VAL A 576 19.04 -6.61 5.35
C VAL A 576 19.21 -7.07 3.89
N GLU A 577 18.59 -8.18 3.48
CA GLU A 577 18.57 -8.63 2.09
C GLU A 577 17.89 -7.62 1.15
N ALA A 578 16.76 -7.07 1.59
CA ALA A 578 16.05 -6.06 0.84
C ALA A 578 16.82 -4.74 0.77
N LEU A 579 17.52 -4.36 1.85
CA LEU A 579 18.42 -3.22 1.89
C LEU A 579 19.61 -3.40 0.94
N GLY A 580 20.24 -4.57 0.92
CA GLY A 580 21.34 -4.90 0.00
C GLY A 580 20.91 -4.79 -1.46
N ARG A 581 19.74 -5.34 -1.81
CA ARG A 581 19.16 -5.20 -3.15
C ARG A 581 18.86 -3.74 -3.53
N GLU A 582 18.42 -2.93 -2.58
CA GLU A 582 18.12 -1.52 -2.81
C GLU A 582 19.38 -0.67 -3.01
N LEU A 583 20.41 -0.89 -2.19
CA LEU A 583 21.67 -0.15 -2.27
C LEU A 583 22.54 -0.59 -3.46
N GLY A 584 22.35 -1.82 -3.94
CA GLY A 584 23.18 -2.39 -5.00
C GLY A 584 24.65 -2.45 -4.59
N THR A 585 25.55 -2.07 -5.50
CA THR A 585 26.98 -2.01 -5.22
C THR A 585 27.31 -0.80 -4.33
N CYS A 586 27.33 -1.00 -3.02
CA CYS A 586 27.71 0.01 -2.04
C CYS A 586 29.09 -0.26 -1.43
N ALA A 587 29.74 0.78 -0.93
CA ALA A 587 30.98 0.62 -0.18
C ALA A 587 30.66 0.06 1.21
N LEU A 588 31.34 -1.03 1.57
CA LEU A 588 31.22 -1.68 2.87
C LEU A 588 32.53 -1.55 3.63
N TRP A 589 32.43 -1.33 4.93
CA TRP A 589 33.57 -1.22 5.82
C TRP A 589 33.40 -2.15 7.02
N GLN A 590 34.51 -2.56 7.61
CA GLN A 590 34.55 -3.22 8.90
C GLN A 590 35.06 -2.22 9.94
N GLY A 591 34.36 -2.13 11.05
CA GLY A 591 34.72 -1.29 12.18
C GLY A 591 34.57 -2.04 13.50
N GLU A 592 35.26 -1.59 14.54
CA GLU A 592 35.13 -2.13 15.89
C GLU A 592 34.57 -1.05 16.82
N ALA A 593 33.53 -1.38 17.56
CA ALA A 593 32.94 -0.51 18.58
C ALA A 593 32.46 -1.38 19.74
N ASP A 594 32.74 -0.94 20.97
CA ASP A 594 32.41 -1.67 22.21
C ASP A 594 32.95 -3.12 22.25
N HIS A 595 34.16 -3.35 21.71
CA HIS A 595 34.78 -4.68 21.56
C HIS A 595 34.01 -5.66 20.66
N LEU A 596 33.12 -5.14 19.82
CA LEU A 596 32.31 -5.89 18.87
C LEU A 596 32.69 -5.50 17.45
N GLN A 597 32.69 -6.48 16.54
CA GLN A 597 32.90 -6.26 15.12
C GLN A 597 31.59 -5.87 14.43
N TRP A 598 31.66 -4.85 13.59
CA TRP A 598 30.52 -4.27 12.89
C TRP A 598 30.81 -4.17 11.40
N LEU A 599 29.79 -4.49 10.61
CA LEU A 599 29.75 -4.11 9.21
C LEU A 599 29.16 -2.71 9.11
N VAL A 600 29.90 -1.77 8.56
CA VAL A 600 29.51 -0.37 8.45
C VAL A 600 29.18 -0.06 6.98
N LEU A 601 28.10 0.65 6.76
CA LEU A 601 27.65 1.09 5.44
C LEU A 601 27.03 2.49 5.52
N ASP A 602 27.03 3.19 4.39
CA ASP A 602 26.26 4.42 4.24
C ASP A 602 24.85 4.08 3.74
N VAL A 603 23.84 4.42 4.53
CA VAL A 603 22.43 4.15 4.20
C VAL A 603 21.78 5.31 3.44
N ASP A 604 22.50 6.42 3.21
CA ASP A 604 22.04 7.57 2.43
C ASP A 604 23.16 8.15 1.54
N PRO A 605 23.71 7.36 0.60
CA PRO A 605 24.87 7.77 -0.21
C PRO A 605 24.60 8.96 -1.15
N GLY A 606 23.33 9.31 -1.37
CA GLY A 606 22.91 10.49 -2.14
C GLY A 606 22.54 11.70 -1.27
N GLY A 607 22.62 11.57 0.05
CA GLY A 607 22.31 12.63 1.01
C GLY A 607 23.37 13.74 1.03
N GLN A 608 23.02 14.90 1.61
CA GLN A 608 23.99 15.99 1.79
C GLN A 608 25.13 15.61 2.76
N ASN A 609 24.84 14.72 3.71
CA ASN A 609 25.79 14.15 4.66
C ASN A 609 25.61 12.61 4.67
N PRO A 610 26.71 11.83 4.65
CA PRO A 610 26.63 10.38 4.74
C PRO A 610 26.05 9.98 6.11
N LEU A 611 25.16 8.99 6.12
CA LEU A 611 24.65 8.42 7.36
C LEU A 611 25.24 7.02 7.52
N LEU A 612 26.36 6.94 8.22
CA LEU A 612 27.02 5.67 8.48
C LEU A 612 26.25 4.89 9.56
N VAL A 613 25.98 3.63 9.27
CA VAL A 613 25.28 2.70 10.16
C VAL A 613 26.12 1.45 10.31
N GLY A 614 26.36 1.04 11.56
CA GLY A 614 26.94 -0.26 11.88
C GLY A 614 25.83 -1.29 12.04
N ILE A 615 25.99 -2.46 11.40
CA ILE A 615 25.14 -3.63 11.58
C ILE A 615 25.96 -4.85 12.01
N ARG A 616 25.37 -5.72 12.83
CA ARG A 616 26.01 -6.93 13.38
C ARG A 616 25.00 -8.06 13.53
N LEU A 617 25.37 -9.27 13.14
CA LEU A 617 24.52 -10.45 13.30
C LEU A 617 24.36 -10.82 14.79
N LEU A 618 23.13 -11.05 15.24
CA LEU A 618 22.83 -11.54 16.60
C LEU A 618 22.65 -13.06 16.64
N GLY A 619 22.10 -13.64 15.57
CA GLY A 619 21.73 -15.05 15.49
C GLY A 619 20.23 -15.26 15.47
N VAL A 620 19.79 -16.50 15.77
CA VAL A 620 18.38 -16.90 15.65
C VAL A 620 17.63 -16.70 16.96
N ALA A 621 16.62 -15.84 16.94
CA ALA A 621 15.74 -15.58 18.06
C ALA A 621 14.48 -16.45 18.04
N ARG A 622 14.05 -16.89 19.22
CA ARG A 622 12.77 -17.57 19.44
C ARG A 622 11.75 -16.57 19.96
N LEU A 623 10.83 -16.16 19.08
CA LEU A 623 9.79 -15.19 19.42
C LEU A 623 8.43 -15.90 19.57
N LYS A 624 7.63 -15.50 20.56
CA LYS A 624 6.35 -16.17 20.85
C LYS A 624 5.40 -16.10 19.65
N GLY A 625 5.00 -17.27 19.17
CA GLY A 625 4.01 -17.41 18.10
C GLY A 625 4.56 -17.10 16.71
N LEU A 626 5.89 -17.07 16.57
CA LEU A 626 6.59 -16.90 15.29
C LEU A 626 7.56 -18.07 15.12
N GLU A 627 7.89 -18.39 13.87
CA GLU A 627 9.01 -19.28 13.59
C GLU A 627 10.32 -18.62 14.03
N PRO A 628 11.39 -19.40 14.32
CA PRO A 628 12.67 -18.82 14.68
C PRO A 628 13.17 -17.86 13.59
N VAL A 629 13.54 -16.63 13.98
CA VAL A 629 13.94 -15.56 13.04
C VAL A 629 15.39 -15.18 13.28
N GLU A 630 16.18 -15.06 12.22
CA GLU A 630 17.56 -14.54 12.29
C GLU A 630 17.55 -13.01 12.38
N LEU A 631 18.25 -12.48 13.39
CA LEU A 631 18.22 -11.06 13.76
C LEU A 631 19.60 -10.40 13.62
N VAL A 632 19.53 -9.10 13.38
CA VAL A 632 20.67 -8.20 13.22
C VAL A 632 20.48 -7.01 14.14
N GLU A 633 21.53 -6.60 14.83
CA GLU A 633 21.56 -5.37 15.58
C GLU A 633 22.10 -4.23 14.70
N ALA A 634 21.54 -3.03 14.86
CA ALA A 634 22.02 -1.84 14.18
C ALA A 634 22.30 -0.69 15.16
N LEU A 635 23.24 0.19 14.77
CA LEU A 635 23.49 1.44 15.47
C LEU A 635 23.95 2.55 14.51
N PRO A 636 23.62 3.83 14.79
CA PRO A 636 24.23 4.96 14.12
C PRO A 636 25.73 4.99 14.43
N TRP A 637 26.56 4.95 13.39
CA TRP A 637 28.00 4.91 13.56
C TRP A 637 28.53 6.27 14.04
N PRO A 638 29.29 6.33 15.15
CA PRO A 638 29.73 7.61 15.71
C PRO A 638 30.79 8.29 14.85
N GLU A 639 30.68 9.62 14.68
CA GLU A 639 31.68 10.43 13.95
C GLU A 639 33.00 10.66 14.73
N LYS A 640 33.06 10.34 16.03
CA LYS A 640 34.25 10.56 16.88
C LYS A 640 34.61 9.34 17.76
N GLY A 641 35.45 8.45 17.20
CA GLY A 641 36.28 7.37 17.81
C GLY A 641 35.55 6.05 18.14
N PRO A 642 36.09 4.81 17.90
CA PRO A 642 37.41 4.30 17.40
C PRO A 642 37.30 3.47 16.06
N PRO A 643 38.20 2.48 15.74
CA PRO A 643 39.40 2.49 14.86
C PRO A 643 39.14 2.80 13.35
N PRO A 644 40.18 2.91 12.47
CA PRO A 644 39.97 3.14 11.04
C PRO A 644 39.09 2.06 10.41
N LEU A 645 38.02 2.51 9.76
CA LEU A 645 37.16 1.67 8.95
C LEU A 645 37.99 0.95 7.88
N ARG A 646 38.05 -0.38 7.96
CA ARG A 646 38.71 -1.19 6.93
C ARG A 646 37.73 -1.45 5.80
N ARG A 647 38.01 -0.93 4.61
CA ARG A 647 37.18 -1.20 3.43
C ARG A 647 37.24 -2.69 3.08
N LEU A 648 36.09 -3.31 2.92
CA LEU A 648 35.98 -4.70 2.46
C LEU A 648 36.10 -4.77 0.93
N GLN A 649 36.64 -5.88 0.40
CA GLN A 649 36.54 -6.15 -1.02
C GLN A 649 35.07 -6.32 -1.41
N GLN A 650 34.69 -5.85 -2.61
CA GLN A 650 33.29 -5.76 -3.02
C GLN A 650 32.56 -7.09 -2.83
N SER A 651 31.62 -7.11 -1.88
CA SER A 651 30.59 -8.14 -1.80
C SER A 651 29.37 -7.64 -2.55
N ASN A 652 28.79 -8.47 -3.40
CA ASN A 652 27.52 -8.16 -4.07
C ASN A 652 26.32 -8.40 -3.13
N ASP A 653 26.51 -9.13 -2.03
CA ASP A 653 25.49 -9.41 -1.03
C ASP A 653 25.88 -8.86 0.36
N LEU A 654 24.96 -8.10 0.95
CA LEU A 654 25.10 -7.51 2.27
C LEU A 654 25.04 -8.55 3.39
N VAL A 655 24.26 -9.62 3.22
CA VAL A 655 24.13 -10.69 4.22
C VAL A 655 25.40 -11.53 4.30
N ASP A 656 26.01 -11.84 3.16
CA ASP A 656 27.28 -12.57 3.13
C ASP A 656 28.41 -11.76 3.79
N ALA A 657 28.48 -10.46 3.49
CA ALA A 657 29.42 -9.56 4.15
C ALA A 657 29.21 -9.52 5.67
N LEU A 658 27.95 -9.52 6.12
CA LEU A 658 27.60 -9.54 7.54
C LEU A 658 28.03 -10.84 8.22
N ARG A 659 27.83 -11.99 7.57
CA ARG A 659 28.25 -13.30 8.09
C ARG A 659 29.76 -13.45 8.20
N ARG A 660 30.52 -12.91 7.23
CA ARG A 660 31.99 -12.87 7.28
C ARG A 660 32.51 -12.04 8.44
N VAL A 661 31.95 -10.84 8.65
CA VAL A 661 32.34 -9.98 9.79
C VAL A 661 31.95 -10.62 11.13
N GLY A 662 30.85 -11.39 11.16
CA GLY A 662 30.42 -12.16 12.33
C GLY A 662 31.26 -13.40 12.67
N GLY A 663 32.29 -13.73 11.88
CA GLY A 663 33.20 -14.86 12.13
C GLY A 663 32.61 -16.24 11.81
N LEU A 664 31.58 -16.32 10.96
CA LEU A 664 30.92 -17.58 10.57
C LEU A 664 31.54 -18.27 9.35
N GLU A 665 32.52 -17.65 8.70
CA GLU A 665 33.32 -18.26 7.63
C GLU A 665 34.81 -18.11 7.97
N SER A 666 35.53 -19.23 8.05
CA SER A 666 37.01 -19.21 8.05
C SER A 666 37.48 -18.68 6.68
N PRO A 667 38.50 -17.82 6.62
CA PRO A 667 39.02 -17.34 5.35
C PRO A 667 39.86 -18.45 4.75
N ASP A 668 39.26 -19.27 3.88
CA ASP A 668 39.90 -19.93 2.73
C ASP A 668 38.95 -20.98 2.17
N THR A 669 38.30 -20.67 1.04
CA THR A 669 38.30 -21.49 -0.18
C THR A 669 37.37 -20.86 -1.22
N ASP A 670 37.97 -20.38 -2.32
CA ASP A 670 37.29 -20.14 -3.59
C ASP A 670 36.62 -21.45 -4.05
N SER A 671 35.30 -21.54 -3.92
CA SER A 671 34.47 -22.32 -4.84
C SER A 671 33.01 -21.90 -4.70
N SER A 672 32.52 -21.16 -5.69
CA SER A 672 31.11 -20.85 -5.91
C SER A 672 30.35 -22.12 -6.32
N GLU A 673 29.93 -22.92 -5.34
CA GLU A 673 28.77 -23.80 -5.47
C GLU A 673 27.93 -23.65 -4.20
N THR A 674 26.67 -23.26 -4.37
CA THR A 674 25.66 -23.19 -3.32
C THR A 674 25.54 -24.59 -2.69
N ARG A 675 26.22 -24.84 -1.58
CA ARG A 675 26.14 -26.12 -0.87
C ARG A 675 24.73 -26.25 -0.28
N THR A 676 23.85 -27.00 -0.92
CA THR A 676 22.55 -27.40 -0.36
C THR A 676 22.70 -28.75 0.34
N ILE A 677 22.23 -28.84 1.58
CA ILE A 677 22.20 -30.10 2.34
C ILE A 677 20.92 -30.83 1.98
N SER A 678 21.00 -32.14 1.73
CA SER A 678 19.81 -32.98 1.49
C SER A 678 18.88 -32.96 2.71
N ASP A 679 17.60 -32.71 2.48
CA ASP A 679 16.57 -32.71 3.54
C ASP A 679 16.43 -34.08 4.22
N ASP A 680 16.82 -35.15 3.53
CA ASP A 680 16.75 -36.53 4.02
C ASP A 680 18.02 -36.98 4.75
N LEU A 681 19.08 -36.16 4.79
CA LEU A 681 20.32 -36.55 5.46
C LEU A 681 20.14 -36.47 6.98
N VAL A 682 20.38 -37.58 7.69
CA VAL A 682 20.26 -37.68 9.14
C VAL A 682 21.57 -38.01 9.84
N VAL A 683 21.68 -37.55 11.08
CA VAL A 683 22.71 -37.94 12.04
C VAL A 683 22.04 -38.71 13.17
N VAL A 684 22.57 -39.89 13.49
CA VAL A 684 22.07 -40.78 14.54
C VAL A 684 23.15 -41.01 15.58
N ASN A 685 22.77 -40.96 16.86
CA ASN A 685 23.60 -41.31 17.99
C ASN A 685 22.94 -42.41 18.82
N PHE A 686 23.70 -43.38 19.29
CA PHE A 686 23.30 -44.34 20.31
C PHE A 686 24.51 -44.92 21.03
N THR A 687 24.31 -45.50 22.22
CA THR A 687 25.35 -46.17 23.00
C THR A 687 25.27 -47.68 22.79
N GLU A 688 26.36 -48.31 22.35
CA GLU A 688 26.44 -49.77 22.20
C GLU A 688 26.42 -50.47 23.58
N PRO A 689 26.09 -51.79 23.65
CA PRO A 689 26.14 -52.56 24.90
C PRO A 689 27.50 -52.54 25.61
N THR A 690 28.57 -52.24 24.87
CA THR A 690 29.95 -52.06 25.36
C THR A 690 30.19 -50.70 26.04
N GLY A 691 29.21 -49.79 26.04
CA GLY A 691 29.27 -48.47 26.69
C GLY A 691 29.85 -47.34 25.82
N MET A 692 30.22 -47.61 24.56
CA MET A 692 30.80 -46.62 23.65
C MET A 692 29.71 -45.91 22.82
N PRO A 693 29.73 -44.57 22.71
CA PRO A 693 28.81 -43.83 21.85
C PRO A 693 29.18 -44.03 20.36
N ARG A 694 28.17 -44.24 19.52
CA ARG A 694 28.30 -44.43 18.08
C ARG A 694 27.51 -43.38 17.33
N TRP A 695 28.11 -42.86 16.28
CA TRP A 695 27.48 -41.91 15.37
C TRP A 695 27.36 -42.50 13.98
N ILE A 696 26.18 -42.35 13.39
CA ILE A 696 25.90 -42.76 12.02
C ILE A 696 25.39 -41.56 11.23
N LEU A 697 25.95 -41.35 10.04
CA LEU A 697 25.40 -40.43 9.03
C LEU A 697 24.82 -41.25 7.87
N GLY A 698 23.64 -40.88 7.39
CA GLY A 698 22.99 -41.57 6.27
C GLY A 698 21.72 -40.90 5.80
N GLU A 699 21.17 -41.36 4.67
CA GLU A 699 19.94 -40.81 4.09
C GLU A 699 18.71 -41.54 4.66
N TYR A 700 17.81 -40.80 5.28
CA TYR A 700 16.58 -41.33 5.84
C TYR A 700 15.52 -41.51 4.76
N ARG A 701 14.95 -42.72 4.67
CA ARG A 701 13.81 -42.99 3.81
C ARG A 701 12.57 -43.27 4.64
N SER A 702 11.60 -42.36 4.56
CA SER A 702 10.36 -42.41 5.35
C SER A 702 9.41 -43.56 4.99
N SER A 703 9.49 -44.11 3.77
CA SER A 703 8.56 -45.15 3.31
C SER A 703 8.69 -46.48 4.05
N ASP A 704 9.87 -46.79 4.58
CA ASP A 704 10.16 -48.05 5.28
C ASP A 704 11.00 -47.89 6.56
N ASP A 705 11.18 -46.65 7.04
CA ASP A 705 11.88 -46.31 8.29
C ASP A 705 13.32 -46.85 8.33
N VAL A 706 14.08 -46.63 7.26
CA VAL A 706 15.45 -47.12 7.05
C VAL A 706 16.40 -45.95 6.82
N ILE A 707 17.60 -46.04 7.41
CA ILE A 707 18.75 -45.21 7.01
C ILE A 707 19.48 -45.93 5.90
N LEU A 708 19.47 -45.35 4.70
CA LEU A 708 20.23 -45.78 3.55
C LEU A 708 21.65 -45.25 3.63
N HIS A 709 22.61 -46.03 3.12
CA HIS A 709 24.02 -45.65 3.07
C HIS A 709 24.61 -45.22 4.42
N GLY A 710 24.15 -45.83 5.53
CA GLY A 710 24.60 -45.48 6.87
C GLY A 710 26.09 -45.75 7.05
N LEU A 711 26.84 -44.70 7.40
CA LEU A 711 28.28 -44.72 7.63
C LEU A 711 28.58 -44.38 9.09
N HIS A 712 29.41 -45.19 9.74
CA HIS A 712 29.89 -44.92 11.09
C HIS A 712 30.95 -43.83 11.05
N VAL A 713 30.79 -42.81 11.89
CA VAL A 713 31.73 -41.69 11.96
C VAL A 713 32.16 -41.50 13.42
N PRO A 714 33.47 -41.38 13.71
CA PRO A 714 33.92 -41.06 15.06
C PRO A 714 33.75 -39.56 15.33
N LEU A 715 32.53 -39.12 15.64
CA LEU A 715 32.28 -37.72 16.01
C LEU A 715 32.64 -37.44 17.47
N VAL A 716 33.41 -36.38 17.68
CA VAL A 716 33.73 -35.82 19.00
C VAL A 716 33.00 -34.50 19.14
N VAL A 717 31.99 -34.44 20.01
CA VAL A 717 31.23 -33.21 20.28
C VAL A 717 31.92 -32.43 21.41
N PRO A 718 32.35 -31.17 21.19
CA PRO A 718 33.01 -30.37 22.22
C PRO A 718 32.11 -30.13 23.45
N HIS A 719 32.66 -30.24 24.67
CA HIS A 719 31.87 -30.09 25.90
C HIS A 719 31.22 -28.70 26.09
N ASP A 720 31.78 -27.65 25.47
CA ASP A 720 31.31 -26.26 25.60
C ASP A 720 30.33 -25.82 24.48
N SER A 721 29.84 -26.73 23.64
CA SER A 721 29.06 -26.38 22.44
C SER A 721 27.57 -26.06 22.67
N GLY A 722 27.07 -26.14 23.90
CA GLY A 722 25.64 -26.02 24.21
C GLY A 722 24.84 -27.24 23.73
N PRO A 723 23.50 -27.12 23.52
CA PRO A 723 22.66 -28.21 23.04
C PRO A 723 23.17 -28.81 21.72
N ILE A 724 23.07 -30.12 21.56
CA ILE A 724 23.69 -30.85 20.45
C ILE A 724 23.13 -30.44 19.09
N GLU A 725 21.87 -30.02 19.04
CA GLU A 725 21.20 -29.49 17.85
C GLU A 725 21.87 -28.20 17.36
N MET A 726 22.38 -27.36 18.26
CA MET A 726 23.10 -26.13 17.91
C MET A 726 24.48 -26.44 17.34
N TRP A 727 25.17 -27.44 17.89
CA TRP A 727 26.44 -27.91 17.34
C TRP A 727 26.25 -28.54 15.96
N LEU A 728 25.29 -29.46 15.81
CA LEU A 728 24.93 -30.07 14.53
C LEU A 728 24.55 -29.01 13.50
N PHE A 729 23.79 -27.99 13.88
CA PHE A 729 23.45 -26.89 12.98
C PHE A 729 24.71 -26.11 12.56
N ARG A 730 25.63 -25.78 13.47
CA ARG A 730 26.88 -25.06 13.11
C ARG A 730 27.78 -25.88 12.20
N SER A 731 27.88 -27.19 12.43
CA SER A 731 28.78 -28.09 11.69
C SER A 731 28.13 -28.78 10.49
N ARG A 732 26.89 -28.43 10.13
CA ARG A 732 26.07 -29.17 9.16
C ARG A 732 26.68 -29.30 7.75
N PHE A 733 27.35 -28.25 7.26
CA PHE A 733 27.97 -28.28 5.94
C PHE A 733 29.25 -29.11 5.92
N ASP A 734 30.02 -29.08 7.00
CA ASP A 734 31.23 -29.90 7.15
C ASP A 734 30.85 -31.38 7.28
N LEU A 735 29.81 -31.68 8.06
CA LEU A 735 29.28 -33.03 8.23
C LEU A 735 28.66 -33.57 6.93
N ALA A 736 27.92 -32.74 6.18
CA ALA A 736 27.38 -33.11 4.88
C ALA A 736 28.50 -33.32 3.84
N GLY A 737 29.50 -32.44 3.81
CA GLY A 737 30.66 -32.58 2.93
C GLY A 737 31.48 -33.83 3.24
N MET A 738 31.72 -34.10 4.53
CA MET A 738 32.38 -35.33 4.99
C MET A 738 31.57 -36.58 4.61
N TYR A 739 30.25 -36.57 4.78
CA TYR A 739 29.39 -37.68 4.38
C TYR A 739 29.48 -37.95 2.87
N GLU A 740 29.42 -36.91 2.03
CA GLU A 740 29.56 -37.05 0.57
C GLU A 740 30.92 -37.61 0.15
N VAL A 741 32.00 -37.20 0.81
CA VAL A 741 33.34 -37.77 0.57
C VAL A 741 33.39 -39.25 0.96
N LEU A 742 32.92 -39.59 2.16
CA LEU A 742 32.92 -40.98 2.65
C LEU A 742 31.99 -41.90 1.83
N ARG A 743 30.86 -41.38 1.33
CA ARG A 743 29.92 -42.11 0.46
C ARG A 743 30.53 -42.47 -0.89
N ARG A 744 31.48 -41.67 -1.40
CA ARG A 744 32.20 -41.99 -2.65
C ARG A 744 33.19 -43.14 -2.47
N GLU A 745 33.71 -43.33 -1.25
CA GLU A 745 34.69 -44.37 -0.92
C GLU A 745 34.06 -45.66 -0.35
N SER A 746 32.84 -45.57 0.21
CA SER A 746 32.12 -46.71 0.79
C SER A 746 30.64 -46.66 0.44
N SER A 747 30.07 -47.81 0.04
CA SER A 747 28.64 -47.93 -0.30
C SER A 747 27.69 -47.76 0.89
N GLY A 748 28.22 -47.72 2.13
CA GLY A 748 27.46 -47.66 3.36
C GLY A 748 26.60 -48.90 3.60
N VAL A 749 25.98 -48.99 4.78
CA VAL A 749 25.09 -50.11 5.14
C VAL A 749 23.70 -49.59 5.40
N ALA A 750 22.70 -50.13 4.70
CA ALA A 750 21.30 -49.84 5.00
C ALA A 750 20.92 -50.46 6.34
N ARG A 751 20.31 -49.68 7.24
CA ARG A 751 19.91 -50.16 8.57
C ARG A 751 18.49 -49.70 8.94
N PRO A 752 17.61 -50.61 9.39
CA PRO A 752 16.31 -50.24 9.92
C PRO A 752 16.45 -49.38 11.18
N LEU A 753 15.73 -48.26 11.24
CA LEU A 753 15.74 -47.35 12.38
C LEU A 753 15.11 -48.00 13.62
N SER A 754 14.15 -48.91 13.41
CA SER A 754 13.52 -49.71 14.46
C SER A 754 14.51 -50.49 15.33
N GLN A 755 15.54 -51.08 14.74
CA GLN A 755 16.58 -51.83 15.47
C GLN A 755 17.52 -50.92 16.27
N MET A 756 17.66 -49.65 15.87
CA MET A 756 18.50 -48.68 16.56
C MET A 756 17.76 -48.00 17.72
N ARG A 757 16.45 -47.80 17.61
CA ARG A 757 15.60 -47.21 18.67
C ARG A 757 15.60 -48.03 19.97
N GLU A 758 15.91 -49.32 19.90
CA GLU A 758 16.06 -50.20 21.07
C GLU A 758 17.39 -50.00 21.82
N GLN A 759 18.33 -49.23 21.25
CA GLN A 759 19.64 -48.95 21.86
C GLN A 759 19.56 -47.82 22.88
N LYS A 760 20.43 -47.88 23.89
CA LYS A 760 20.49 -46.87 24.97
C LYS A 760 20.94 -45.52 24.41
N ASP A 761 20.32 -44.44 24.88
CA ASP A 761 20.59 -43.04 24.48
C ASP A 761 20.38 -42.75 22.97
N PHE A 762 19.54 -43.54 22.29
CA PHE A 762 19.22 -43.34 20.88
C PHE A 762 18.62 -41.95 20.61
N ARG A 763 19.19 -41.24 19.63
CA ARG A 763 18.67 -39.97 19.10
C ARG A 763 18.97 -39.86 17.61
N VAL A 764 18.08 -39.17 16.90
CA VAL A 764 18.20 -38.91 15.45
C VAL A 764 17.81 -37.48 15.13
N TRP A 765 18.55 -36.85 14.22
CA TRP A 765 18.34 -35.47 13.80
C TRP A 765 18.50 -35.34 12.29
N PHE A 766 17.61 -34.59 11.64
CA PHE A 766 17.83 -34.17 10.25
C PHE A 766 18.94 -33.13 10.18
N LEU A 767 19.96 -33.32 9.35
CA LEU A 767 21.09 -32.41 9.30
C LEU A 767 20.72 -31.04 8.68
N ALA A 768 19.77 -31.02 7.75
CA ALA A 768 19.18 -29.80 7.19
C ALA A 768 18.36 -29.02 8.24
N ALA A 769 17.74 -29.72 9.20
CA ALA A 769 16.93 -29.14 10.27
C ALA A 769 17.09 -29.92 11.59
N PRO A 770 18.21 -29.76 12.34
CA PRO A 770 18.54 -30.61 13.49
C PRO A 770 17.58 -30.51 14.67
N HIS A 771 16.62 -29.59 14.63
CA HIS A 771 15.54 -29.47 15.62
C HIS A 771 14.31 -30.32 15.28
N ARG A 772 14.29 -30.97 14.12
CA ARG A 772 13.28 -31.96 13.72
C ARG A 772 13.88 -33.36 13.91
N SER A 773 13.21 -34.20 14.69
CA SER A 773 13.49 -35.64 14.74
C SER A 773 12.50 -36.36 13.81
N PRO A 774 12.95 -37.34 12.99
CA PRO A 774 12.06 -38.31 12.38
C PRO A 774 11.37 -39.22 13.40
#